data_AF-A0A972V3A2-F1
#
_entry.id   AF-A0A972V3A2-F1
#
_cell.length_a   1.000
_cell.length_b   1.000
_cell.length_c   1.000
_cell.angle_alpha   90.00
_cell.angle_beta   90.00
_cell.angle_gamma   90.00
#
_symmetry.space_group_name_H-M   'P 1'
#
loop_
_entity.id
_entity.type
_entity.pdbx_description
1 polymer ?
#
loop_
_entity_poly.entity_id
_entity_poly.type
_entity_poly.pdbx_seq_one_letter_code
_entity_poly.pdbx_strand_id
1 'polypeptide(L)'
;MRKASVYIVSILIFIVALCWSLCGPVSAFVDSSSSSRVTRFSKTDLKKYFEKAMFLFESGKYKEAIIIFESLIKTEKSQNEAYFTPFAEIYIEKSRARMKELLILEDRKWARMKRNVVDEAKRIAQEEAEDLAKEQEEEILKEEKEKRMTVEEARKKKAYKLAQAARDTYERAMRYYKKGNYPAAIVEFKKIREVDPRSRLVLEAETLIDKAQKEIKKGKENELLAKMEAAGLARIEIEREEKQKEIEEKRRKIERERKEKERVRLKKIFEENLRIKERREKIARIEGLMDAIRAYVREHRFQDAEKELDTARLEFPENERFKDIKHYVEMEKVKIEEKALKKAREITEEKMLLEVAKKHILPEEKYGILEKKSKVTLAKVPEVRKRLKIPISVDFKDVELDYVLSFLSDATGVNIIPSGEIDMEEKKVTIKIKDMPLEEALRYILKSQDLIYRIEEDAVWVATKEELDNEQVETRVYFLDQGVGRFAEFSGTYDKESGSSADTEISTIKDILQDSVDWPKDSKMTMDDRTGAFIVSNIPSNLEIVENLLYNLDVTPTQISVEARFLEIKVTDTDELGFEWKLNSDFGLSQNNEKQNIHGFASSSGVDFSDFSNKDYGFNLTYQGILSHPQFQAVLHAFKQKQNVKTLSAPRITTLNNQAATIEV
;
A
#
# COMPACT_ATOMS: atom_id res chain seq x y z
N MET A 1 26.79 19.04 35.55
CA MET A 1 26.95 19.63 34.20
C MET A 1 27.94 18.89 33.27
N ARG A 2 29.01 18.24 33.76
CA ARG A 2 29.93 17.46 32.88
C ARG A 2 29.37 16.15 32.27
N LYS A 3 28.21 15.64 32.72
CA LYS A 3 27.58 14.42 32.17
C LYS A 3 26.60 14.66 31.01
N ALA A 4 26.16 15.90 30.76
CA ALA A 4 25.20 16.22 29.69
C ALA A 4 25.89 16.40 28.32
N SER A 5 27.15 16.84 28.31
CA SER A 5 27.92 17.09 27.08
C SER A 5 28.31 15.79 26.34
N VAL A 6 28.55 14.70 27.07
CA VAL A 6 28.89 13.38 26.48
C VAL A 6 27.68 12.72 25.81
N TYR A 7 26.46 12.96 26.32
CA TYR A 7 25.23 12.42 25.74
C TYR A 7 24.86 13.10 24.42
N ILE A 8 25.09 14.41 24.30
CA ILE A 8 24.77 15.18 23.09
C ILE A 8 25.72 14.80 21.94
N VAL A 9 27.01 14.59 22.24
CA VAL A 9 28.00 14.14 21.24
C VAL A 9 27.71 12.69 20.78
N SER A 10 27.26 11.81 21.67
CA SER A 10 26.87 10.43 21.30
C SER A 10 25.57 10.37 20.49
N ILE A 11 24.65 11.33 20.67
CA ILE A 11 23.41 11.43 19.89
C ILE A 11 23.70 11.99 18.49
N LEU A 12 24.62 12.96 18.37
CA LEU A 12 25.06 13.50 17.08
C LEU A 12 25.79 12.47 16.20
N ILE A 13 26.63 11.62 16.80
CA ILE A 13 27.31 10.53 16.06
C ILE A 13 26.30 9.46 15.59
N PHE A 14 25.23 9.22 16.35
CA PHE A 14 24.16 8.28 15.98
C PHE A 14 23.27 8.81 14.84
N ILE A 15 23.08 10.13 14.76
CA ILE A 15 22.30 10.78 13.70
C ILE A 15 23.09 10.84 12.38
N VAL A 16 24.41 11.04 12.43
CA VAL A 16 25.28 11.01 11.24
C VAL A 16 25.40 9.60 10.66
N ALA A 17 25.38 8.54 11.50
CA ALA A 17 25.37 7.15 11.05
C ALA A 17 24.04 6.70 10.39
N LEU A 18 22.92 7.34 10.74
CA LEU A 18 21.60 7.06 10.14
C LEU A 18 21.41 7.71 8.77
N CYS A 19 22.18 8.76 8.44
CA CYS A 19 22.06 9.48 7.17
C CYS A 19 22.79 8.79 6.00
N TRP A 20 23.75 7.90 6.26
CA TRP A 20 24.50 7.17 5.22
C TRP A 20 23.83 5.88 4.73
N SER A 21 22.70 5.45 5.31
CA SER A 21 22.00 4.22 4.90
C SER A 21 20.77 4.43 4.00
N LEU A 22 20.49 5.67 3.58
CA LEU A 22 19.26 6.04 2.88
C LEU A 22 19.42 6.47 1.42
N CYS A 23 20.61 6.36 0.83
CA CYS A 23 20.82 6.71 -0.57
C CYS A 23 21.36 5.52 -1.38
N GLY A 24 20.47 4.86 -2.11
CA GLY A 24 20.79 3.88 -3.15
C GLY A 24 19.76 4.02 -4.28
N PRO A 25 20.18 4.13 -5.56
CA PRO A 25 19.28 4.40 -6.67
C PRO A 25 18.49 3.15 -7.05
N VAL A 26 17.18 3.27 -7.18
CA VAL A 26 16.33 2.23 -7.77
C VAL A 26 15.60 2.82 -8.96
N SER A 27 16.04 2.44 -10.16
CA SER A 27 15.24 2.50 -11.37
C SER A 27 15.65 1.33 -12.26
N ALA A 28 14.79 0.31 -12.34
CA ALA A 28 14.80 -0.65 -13.44
C ALA A 28 13.37 -1.15 -13.65
N PHE A 29 12.87 -0.79 -14.83
CA PHE A 29 11.60 -1.15 -15.45
C PHE A 29 11.26 -2.64 -15.32
N VAL A 30 9.99 -2.93 -15.02
CA VAL A 30 9.34 -4.18 -15.41
C VAL A 30 8.23 -3.80 -16.38
N ASP A 31 8.50 -4.02 -17.66
CA ASP A 31 7.49 -3.91 -18.70
C ASP A 31 6.51 -5.09 -18.58
N SER A 32 5.23 -4.78 -18.44
CA SER A 32 4.16 -5.75 -18.63
C SER A 32 3.22 -5.23 -19.70
N SER A 33 3.51 -5.57 -20.95
CA SER A 33 2.51 -5.50 -22.01
C SER A 33 2.57 -6.80 -22.82
N SER A 34 1.41 -7.46 -22.88
CA SER A 34 1.19 -8.71 -23.57
C SER A 34 1.25 -8.50 -25.08
N SER A 35 2.32 -8.98 -25.70
CA SER A 35 2.32 -9.45 -27.08
C SER A 35 3.04 -10.79 -27.07
N SER A 36 2.43 -11.82 -27.64
CA SER A 36 2.97 -13.17 -27.72
C SER A 36 4.21 -13.22 -28.62
N ARG A 37 5.34 -12.77 -28.08
CA ARG A 37 6.68 -13.22 -28.44
C ARG A 37 7.29 -13.76 -27.18
N VAL A 38 7.72 -15.01 -27.20
CA VAL A 38 8.47 -15.63 -26.11
C VAL A 38 9.83 -14.89 -26.04
N THR A 39 9.88 -13.81 -25.28
CA THR A 39 11.12 -13.10 -24.96
C THR A 39 11.95 -14.03 -24.08
N ARG A 40 12.99 -14.64 -24.66
CA ARG A 40 14.03 -15.31 -23.86
C ARG A 40 14.75 -14.23 -23.05
N PHE A 41 14.54 -14.22 -21.75
CA PHE A 41 15.31 -13.41 -20.81
C PHE A 41 16.79 -13.82 -20.90
N SER A 42 17.69 -12.84 -20.99
CA SER A 42 19.11 -13.15 -21.02
C SER A 42 19.58 -13.63 -19.64
N LYS A 43 20.67 -14.40 -19.60
CA LYS A 43 21.33 -14.80 -18.35
C LYS A 43 21.70 -13.60 -17.46
N THR A 44 21.98 -12.45 -18.08
CA THR A 44 22.29 -11.19 -17.40
C THR A 44 21.06 -10.61 -16.70
N ASP A 45 19.88 -10.74 -17.30
CA ASP A 45 18.63 -10.28 -16.71
C ASP A 45 18.22 -11.17 -15.53
N LEU A 46 18.32 -12.50 -15.69
CA LEU A 46 18.10 -13.46 -14.60
C LEU A 46 19.03 -13.21 -13.41
N LYS A 47 20.31 -12.87 -13.69
CA LYS A 47 21.27 -12.47 -12.65
C LYS A 47 20.84 -11.20 -11.91
N LYS A 48 20.36 -10.16 -12.61
CA LYS A 48 19.84 -8.93 -11.97
C LYS A 48 18.63 -9.21 -11.07
N TYR A 49 17.71 -10.08 -11.50
CA TYR A 49 16.57 -10.49 -10.66
C TYR A 49 17.03 -11.24 -9.41
N PHE A 50 18.03 -12.12 -9.55
CA PHE A 50 18.63 -12.82 -8.42
C PHE A 50 19.33 -11.85 -7.45
N GLU A 51 20.11 -10.90 -7.94
CA GLU A 51 20.77 -9.86 -7.12
C GLU A 51 19.76 -8.98 -6.38
N LYS A 52 18.66 -8.60 -7.04
CA LYS A 52 17.56 -7.86 -6.41
C LYS A 52 16.88 -8.67 -5.30
N ALA A 53 16.65 -9.96 -5.53
CA ALA A 53 16.07 -10.86 -4.53
C ALA A 53 17.02 -11.04 -3.32
N MET A 54 18.33 -11.13 -3.56
CA MET A 54 19.36 -11.17 -2.52
C MET A 54 19.43 -9.87 -1.71
N PHE A 55 19.35 -8.72 -2.36
CA PHE A 55 19.28 -7.43 -1.67
C PHE A 55 18.04 -7.33 -0.76
N LEU A 56 16.87 -7.79 -1.24
CA LEU A 56 15.67 -7.85 -0.42
C LEU A 56 15.81 -8.83 0.76
N PHE A 57 16.48 -9.95 0.53
CA PHE A 57 16.79 -10.92 1.59
C PHE A 57 17.70 -10.31 2.68
N GLU A 58 18.77 -9.62 2.30
CA GLU A 58 19.71 -8.98 3.22
C GLU A 58 19.08 -7.79 3.96
N SER A 59 18.21 -7.03 3.29
CA SER A 59 17.46 -5.93 3.91
C SER A 59 16.34 -6.39 4.86
N GLY A 60 16.15 -7.70 5.05
CA GLY A 60 15.15 -8.27 5.95
C GLY A 60 13.73 -8.35 5.38
N LYS A 61 13.55 -8.06 4.08
CA LYS A 61 12.26 -8.10 3.37
C LYS A 61 11.98 -9.47 2.77
N TYR A 62 11.93 -10.48 3.65
CA TYR A 62 11.87 -11.89 3.28
C TYR A 62 10.64 -12.28 2.42
N LYS A 63 9.47 -11.66 2.64
CA LYS A 63 8.25 -11.97 1.86
C LYS A 63 8.38 -11.50 0.41
N GLU A 64 8.93 -10.31 0.22
CA GLU A 64 9.17 -9.71 -1.11
C GLU A 64 10.29 -10.48 -1.83
N ALA A 65 11.35 -10.86 -1.10
CA ALA A 65 12.41 -11.71 -1.62
C ALA A 65 11.88 -13.06 -2.12
N ILE A 66 11.00 -13.74 -1.36
CA ILE A 66 10.38 -15.00 -1.79
C ILE A 66 9.58 -14.84 -3.08
N ILE A 67 8.78 -13.79 -3.20
CA ILE A 67 7.98 -13.54 -4.42
C ILE A 67 8.90 -13.41 -5.64
N ILE A 68 10.00 -12.68 -5.50
CA ILE A 68 10.96 -12.52 -6.61
C ILE A 68 11.68 -13.85 -6.89
N PHE A 69 12.12 -14.60 -5.88
CA PHE A 69 12.74 -15.93 -6.08
C PHE A 69 11.76 -16.93 -6.73
N GLU A 70 10.49 -16.97 -6.34
CA GLU A 70 9.46 -17.82 -6.95
C GLU A 70 9.16 -17.39 -8.40
N SER A 71 9.12 -16.08 -8.67
CA SER A 71 8.98 -15.56 -10.04
C SER A 71 10.15 -15.96 -10.92
N LEU A 72 11.37 -15.92 -10.38
CA LEU A 72 12.61 -16.29 -11.06
C LEU A 72 12.65 -17.79 -11.39
N ILE A 73 12.23 -18.65 -10.45
CA ILE A 73 12.08 -20.09 -10.69
C ILE A 73 11.03 -20.34 -11.78
N LYS A 74 9.92 -19.61 -11.77
CA LYS A 74 8.86 -19.75 -12.78
C LYS A 74 9.36 -19.34 -14.18
N THR A 75 10.14 -18.27 -14.28
CA THR A 75 10.75 -17.84 -15.55
C THR A 75 11.80 -18.83 -16.04
N GLU A 76 12.67 -19.36 -15.17
CA GLU A 76 13.68 -20.37 -15.56
C GLU A 76 13.01 -21.68 -16.02
N LYS A 77 11.99 -22.16 -15.30
CA LYS A 77 11.20 -23.34 -15.72
C LYS A 77 10.54 -23.16 -17.09
N SER A 78 10.07 -21.94 -17.41
CA SER A 78 9.47 -21.66 -18.72
C SER A 78 10.47 -21.70 -19.88
N GLN A 79 11.76 -21.52 -19.59
CA GLN A 79 12.86 -21.55 -20.57
C GLN A 79 13.62 -22.89 -20.58
N ASN A 80 13.22 -23.84 -19.72
CA ASN A 80 13.87 -25.14 -19.52
C ASN A 80 15.35 -25.03 -19.11
N GLU A 81 15.70 -23.97 -18.37
CA GLU A 81 17.02 -23.70 -17.80
C GLU A 81 16.96 -23.74 -16.27
N ALA A 82 18.07 -23.98 -15.59
CA ALA A 82 18.12 -24.10 -14.12
C ALA A 82 19.43 -23.54 -13.54
N TYR A 83 19.76 -22.29 -13.85
CA TYR A 83 21.01 -21.67 -13.40
C TYR A 83 20.94 -21.21 -11.95
N PHE A 84 19.84 -20.58 -11.55
CA PHE A 84 19.67 -19.98 -10.23
C PHE A 84 18.64 -20.69 -9.35
N THR A 85 17.82 -21.58 -9.92
CA THR A 85 16.78 -22.36 -9.22
C THR A 85 17.28 -23.04 -7.93
N PRO A 86 18.40 -23.79 -7.89
CA PRO A 86 18.87 -24.44 -6.66
C PRO A 86 19.21 -23.45 -5.54
N PHE A 87 19.77 -22.29 -5.90
CA PHE A 87 20.09 -21.23 -4.93
C PHE A 87 18.82 -20.54 -4.45
N ALA A 88 17.90 -20.22 -5.37
CA ALA A 88 16.63 -19.58 -5.05
C ALA A 88 15.81 -20.43 -4.06
N GLU A 89 15.77 -21.76 -4.21
CA GLU A 89 15.09 -22.66 -3.28
C GLU A 89 15.67 -22.61 -1.85
N ILE A 90 17.01 -22.65 -1.72
CA ILE A 90 17.70 -22.52 -0.42
C ILE A 90 17.37 -21.18 0.24
N TYR A 91 17.39 -20.09 -0.52
CA TYR A 91 17.11 -18.75 0.02
C TYR A 91 15.63 -18.54 0.34
N ILE A 92 14.70 -19.19 -0.38
CA ILE A 92 13.28 -19.24 -0.02
C ILE A 92 13.11 -19.95 1.33
N GLU A 93 13.75 -21.11 1.52
CA GLU A 93 13.67 -21.85 2.78
C GLU A 93 14.26 -21.03 3.94
N LYS A 94 15.43 -20.43 3.74
CA LYS A 94 16.08 -19.55 4.72
C LYS A 94 15.23 -18.31 5.04
N SER A 95 14.58 -17.72 4.04
CA SER A 95 13.64 -16.60 4.20
C SER A 95 12.44 -16.99 5.06
N ARG A 96 11.87 -18.19 4.82
CA ARG A 96 10.76 -18.74 5.62
C ARG A 96 11.20 -19.00 7.07
N ALA A 97 12.41 -19.51 7.28
CA ALA A 97 12.98 -19.69 8.62
C ALA A 97 13.16 -18.35 9.35
N ARG A 98 13.76 -17.34 8.70
CA ARG A 98 13.94 -16.00 9.26
C ARG A 98 12.61 -15.29 9.58
N MET A 99 11.58 -15.44 8.73
CA MET A 99 10.25 -14.91 9.03
C MET A 99 9.63 -15.59 10.26
N LYS A 100 9.78 -16.91 10.40
CA LYS A 100 9.33 -17.62 11.60
C LYS A 100 10.05 -17.11 12.85
N GLU A 101 11.36 -16.88 12.78
CA GLU A 101 12.14 -16.29 13.87
C GLU A 101 11.64 -14.89 14.25
N LEU A 102 11.40 -14.02 13.28
CA LEU A 102 10.85 -12.68 13.51
C LEU A 102 9.48 -12.74 14.20
N LEU A 103 8.60 -13.61 13.73
CA LEU A 103 7.29 -13.82 14.34
C LEU A 103 7.41 -14.31 15.80
N ILE A 104 8.32 -15.26 16.06
CA ILE A 104 8.61 -15.74 17.42
C ILE A 104 9.15 -14.60 18.30
N LEU A 105 9.96 -13.70 17.74
CA LEU A 105 10.57 -12.59 18.47
C LEU A 105 9.55 -11.52 18.84
N GLU A 106 8.65 -11.18 17.92
CA GLU A 106 7.47 -10.35 18.20
C GLU A 106 6.57 -10.99 19.26
N ASP A 107 6.37 -12.31 19.16
CA ASP A 107 5.55 -13.04 20.10
C ASP A 107 6.14 -13.09 21.51
N ARG A 108 7.47 -13.20 21.62
CA ARG A 108 8.21 -13.06 22.88
C ARG A 108 8.12 -11.65 23.45
N LYS A 109 8.19 -10.62 22.59
CA LYS A 109 8.04 -9.22 23.00
C LYS A 109 6.65 -8.97 23.58
N TRP A 110 5.59 -9.43 22.90
CA TRP A 110 4.22 -9.36 23.40
C TRP A 110 4.05 -10.12 24.72
N ALA A 111 4.56 -11.36 24.81
CA ALA A 111 4.48 -12.15 26.03
C ALA A 111 5.21 -11.51 27.22
N ARG A 112 6.25 -10.70 26.97
CA ARG A 112 6.91 -9.90 28.00
C ARG A 112 6.03 -8.75 28.47
N MET A 113 5.43 -8.02 27.54
CA MET A 113 4.53 -6.90 27.87
C MET A 113 3.27 -7.39 28.60
N LYS A 114 2.65 -8.49 28.13
CA LYS A 114 1.52 -9.15 28.82
C LYS A 114 1.88 -9.53 30.25
N ARG A 115 3.04 -10.19 30.47
CA ARG A 115 3.50 -10.53 31.81
C ARG A 115 3.66 -9.30 32.70
N ASN A 116 4.31 -8.25 32.21
CA ASN A 116 4.49 -7.02 32.98
C ASN A 116 3.15 -6.40 33.41
N VAL A 117 2.14 -6.36 32.52
CA VAL A 117 0.80 -5.85 32.83
C VAL A 117 0.12 -6.71 33.90
N VAL A 118 0.17 -8.04 33.75
CA VAL A 118 -0.47 -8.99 34.67
C VAL A 118 0.22 -9.02 36.03
N ASP A 119 1.55 -8.95 36.06
CA ASP A 119 2.32 -8.95 37.29
C ASP A 119 2.11 -7.65 38.07
N GLU A 120 2.00 -6.51 37.38
CA GLU A 120 1.62 -5.23 38.01
C GLU A 120 0.19 -5.29 38.57
N ALA A 121 -0.77 -5.85 37.81
CA ALA A 121 -2.14 -6.03 38.28
C ALA A 121 -2.23 -6.96 39.50
N LYS A 122 -1.40 -8.01 39.56
CA LYS A 122 -1.27 -8.87 40.75
C LYS A 122 -0.71 -8.10 41.94
N ARG A 123 0.28 -7.22 41.73
CA ARG A 123 0.85 -6.39 42.80
C ARG A 123 -0.20 -5.44 43.37
N ILE A 124 -0.93 -4.72 42.52
CA ILE A 124 -2.02 -3.83 42.92
C ILE A 124 -3.09 -4.60 43.70
N ALA A 125 -3.53 -5.76 43.19
CA ALA A 125 -4.53 -6.60 43.87
C ALA A 125 -4.04 -7.21 45.20
N GLN A 126 -2.72 -7.26 45.42
CA GLN A 126 -2.12 -7.66 46.69
C GLN A 126 -2.03 -6.48 47.66
N GLU A 127 -1.61 -5.30 47.19
CA GLU A 127 -1.61 -4.06 47.97
C GLU A 127 -3.02 -3.72 48.50
N GLU A 128 -4.04 -3.77 47.64
CA GLU A 128 -5.46 -3.61 48.04
C GLU A 128 -5.87 -4.61 49.13
N ALA A 129 -5.32 -5.83 49.10
CA ALA A 129 -5.62 -6.87 50.08
C ALA A 129 -5.00 -6.58 51.43
N GLU A 130 -3.76 -6.12 51.42
CA GLU A 130 -3.00 -5.78 52.62
C GLU A 130 -3.62 -4.56 53.30
N ASP A 131 -4.10 -3.58 52.54
CA ASP A 131 -4.77 -2.41 53.10
C ASP A 131 -6.13 -2.76 53.71
N LEU A 132 -6.93 -3.59 53.04
CA LEU A 132 -8.17 -4.12 53.62
C LEU A 132 -7.92 -4.97 54.88
N ALA A 133 -6.83 -5.75 54.91
CA ALA A 133 -6.45 -6.53 56.08
C ALA A 133 -6.06 -5.63 57.25
N LYS A 134 -5.32 -4.54 57.00
CA LYS A 134 -5.00 -3.53 58.02
C LYS A 134 -6.26 -2.86 58.57
N GLU A 135 -7.20 -2.47 57.70
CA GLU A 135 -8.48 -1.89 58.13
C GLU A 135 -9.26 -2.86 59.03
N GLN A 136 -9.32 -4.15 58.67
CA GLN A 136 -9.96 -5.18 59.47
C GLN A 136 -9.25 -5.41 60.81
N GLU A 137 -7.92 -5.42 60.83
CA GLU A 137 -7.14 -5.51 62.07
C GLU A 137 -7.39 -4.32 62.98
N GLU A 138 -7.48 -3.11 62.44
CA GLU A 138 -7.82 -1.90 63.19
C GLU A 138 -9.24 -1.95 63.78
N GLU A 139 -10.22 -2.44 63.02
CA GLU A 139 -11.58 -2.66 63.52
C GLU A 139 -11.63 -3.71 64.62
N ILE A 140 -10.93 -4.85 64.45
CA ILE A 140 -10.80 -5.88 65.48
C ILE A 140 -10.17 -5.30 66.74
N LEU A 141 -9.12 -4.49 66.59
CA LEU A 141 -8.45 -3.83 67.72
C LEU A 141 -9.37 -2.84 68.43
N LYS A 142 -10.21 -2.10 67.70
CA LYS A 142 -11.24 -1.21 68.26
C LYS A 142 -12.30 -2.01 69.02
N GLU A 143 -12.86 -3.06 68.43
CA GLU A 143 -13.81 -3.96 69.10
C GLU A 143 -13.20 -4.62 70.35
N GLU A 144 -11.94 -5.05 70.29
CA GLU A 144 -11.26 -5.64 71.44
C GLU A 144 -11.05 -4.62 72.56
N LYS A 145 -10.69 -3.37 72.22
CA LYS A 145 -10.60 -2.27 73.20
C LYS A 145 -11.96 -1.99 73.86
N GLU A 146 -13.04 -1.93 73.08
CA GLU A 146 -14.40 -1.77 73.61
C GLU A 146 -14.84 -2.95 74.48
N LYS A 147 -14.57 -4.19 74.06
CA LYS A 147 -14.82 -5.40 74.86
C LYS A 147 -14.02 -5.39 76.17
N ARG A 148 -12.76 -4.96 76.15
CA ARG A 148 -11.95 -4.83 77.38
C ARG A 148 -12.53 -3.78 78.33
N MET A 149 -12.97 -2.62 77.82
CA MET A 149 -13.62 -1.59 78.64
C MET A 149 -14.93 -2.10 79.24
N THR A 150 -15.81 -2.71 78.45
CA THR A 150 -17.10 -3.25 78.93
C THR A 150 -16.92 -4.39 79.93
N VAL A 151 -15.90 -5.26 79.75
CA VAL A 151 -15.55 -6.30 80.74
C VAL A 151 -15.03 -5.68 82.03
N GLU A 152 -14.23 -4.61 81.96
CA GLU A 152 -13.75 -3.90 83.15
C GLU A 152 -14.89 -3.20 83.89
N GLU A 153 -15.80 -2.55 83.18
CA GLU A 153 -17.04 -1.97 83.72
C GLU A 153 -17.94 -3.05 84.34
N ALA A 154 -18.11 -4.19 83.68
CA ALA A 154 -18.88 -5.32 84.22
C ALA A 154 -18.23 -5.90 85.48
N ARG A 155 -16.89 -5.99 85.54
CA ARG A 155 -16.15 -6.38 86.74
C ARG A 155 -16.36 -5.37 87.88
N LYS A 156 -16.27 -4.06 87.60
CA LYS A 156 -16.57 -2.98 88.57
C LYS A 156 -18.01 -3.07 89.07
N LYS A 157 -18.99 -3.28 88.19
CA LYS A 157 -20.42 -3.44 88.52
C LYS A 157 -20.68 -4.69 89.35
N LYS A 158 -20.02 -5.82 89.04
CA LYS A 158 -20.12 -7.06 89.82
C LYS A 158 -19.52 -6.89 91.22
N ALA A 159 -18.33 -6.27 91.32
CA ALA A 159 -17.70 -5.95 92.60
C ALA A 159 -18.57 -5.01 93.45
N TYR A 160 -19.18 -3.99 92.83
CA TYR A 160 -20.12 -3.09 93.49
C TYR A 160 -21.36 -3.82 94.04
N LYS A 161 -22.00 -4.67 93.22
CA LYS A 161 -23.15 -5.48 93.67
C LYS A 161 -22.79 -6.44 94.80
N LEU A 162 -21.61 -7.06 94.73
CA LEU A 162 -21.12 -7.96 95.79
C LEU A 162 -20.89 -7.19 97.10
N ALA A 163 -20.28 -6.01 97.01
CA ALA A 163 -20.04 -5.12 98.15
C ALA A 163 -21.36 -4.59 98.76
N GLN A 164 -22.36 -4.28 97.93
CA GLN A 164 -23.70 -3.89 98.38
C GLN A 164 -24.40 -5.04 99.09
N ALA A 165 -24.38 -6.25 98.50
CA ALA A 165 -24.95 -7.43 99.14
C ALA A 165 -24.29 -7.74 100.48
N ALA A 166 -22.96 -7.59 100.58
CA ALA A 166 -22.21 -7.74 101.84
C ALA A 166 -22.55 -6.67 102.89
N ARG A 167 -22.86 -5.44 102.47
CA ARG A 167 -23.39 -4.39 103.36
C ARG A 167 -24.79 -4.71 103.85
N ASP A 168 -25.69 -5.11 102.95
CA ASP A 168 -27.08 -5.42 103.30
C ASP A 168 -27.20 -6.63 104.24
N THR A 169 -26.30 -7.62 104.09
CA THR A 169 -26.20 -8.75 105.03
C THR A 169 -25.60 -8.32 106.36
N TYR A 170 -24.58 -7.44 106.37
CA TYR A 170 -24.04 -6.85 107.60
C TYR A 170 -25.07 -6.03 108.37
N GLU A 171 -25.87 -5.21 107.69
CA GLU A 171 -26.94 -4.43 108.32
C GLU A 171 -28.05 -5.33 108.89
N ARG A 172 -28.39 -6.42 108.19
CA ARG A 172 -29.30 -7.45 108.72
C ARG A 172 -28.72 -8.13 109.96
N ALA A 173 -27.44 -8.51 109.94
CA ALA A 173 -26.76 -9.10 111.09
C ALA A 173 -26.74 -8.12 112.29
N MET A 174 -26.45 -6.85 112.05
CA MET A 174 -26.47 -5.80 113.06
C MET A 174 -27.86 -5.56 113.66
N ARG A 175 -28.94 -5.69 112.86
CA ARG A 175 -30.31 -5.64 113.39
C ARG A 175 -30.59 -6.77 114.38
N TYR A 176 -30.12 -7.99 114.09
CA TYR A 176 -30.25 -9.11 115.03
C TYR A 176 -29.39 -8.92 116.28
N TYR A 177 -28.16 -8.41 116.11
CA TYR A 177 -27.25 -8.11 117.21
C TYR A 177 -27.84 -7.06 118.17
N LYS A 178 -28.41 -5.96 117.65
CA LYS A 178 -29.05 -4.92 118.45
C LYS A 178 -30.32 -5.38 119.18
N LYS A 179 -31.03 -6.37 118.63
CA LYS A 179 -32.21 -6.99 119.26
C LYS A 179 -31.87 -8.03 120.33
N GLY A 180 -30.57 -8.28 120.60
CA GLY A 180 -30.10 -9.28 121.57
C GLY A 180 -30.19 -10.73 121.09
N ASN A 181 -30.53 -10.96 119.81
CA ASN A 181 -30.58 -12.31 119.22
C ASN A 181 -29.20 -12.66 118.63
N TYR A 182 -28.25 -12.93 119.53
CA TYR A 182 -26.86 -13.21 119.18
C TYR A 182 -26.66 -14.47 118.31
N PRO A 183 -27.37 -15.60 118.51
CA PRO A 183 -27.23 -16.77 117.64
C PRO A 183 -27.60 -16.47 116.18
N ALA A 184 -28.71 -15.77 115.94
CA ALA A 184 -29.11 -15.38 114.58
C ALA A 184 -28.15 -14.35 113.96
N ALA A 185 -27.63 -13.42 114.79
CA ALA A 185 -26.64 -12.45 114.34
C ALA A 185 -25.33 -13.12 113.89
N ILE A 186 -24.82 -14.11 114.65
CA ILE A 186 -23.59 -14.84 114.29
C ILE A 186 -23.73 -15.58 112.96
N VAL A 187 -24.89 -16.20 112.70
CA VAL A 187 -25.14 -16.89 111.42
C VAL A 187 -25.13 -15.91 110.26
N GLU A 188 -25.78 -14.75 110.40
CA GLU A 188 -25.79 -13.73 109.36
C GLU A 188 -24.41 -13.07 109.18
N PHE A 189 -23.63 -12.86 110.25
CA PHE A 189 -22.25 -12.39 110.15
C PHE A 189 -21.34 -13.39 109.43
N LYS A 190 -21.51 -14.70 109.67
CA LYS A 190 -20.76 -15.74 108.94
C LYS A 190 -21.10 -15.77 107.45
N LYS A 191 -22.36 -15.50 107.07
CA LYS A 191 -22.77 -15.39 105.66
C LYS A 191 -22.06 -14.28 104.90
N ILE A 192 -21.58 -13.22 105.58
CA ILE A 192 -20.84 -12.14 104.91
C ILE A 192 -19.54 -12.68 104.30
N ARG A 193 -18.86 -13.61 104.99
CA ARG A 193 -17.66 -14.28 104.49
C ARG A 193 -17.95 -15.17 103.27
N GLU A 194 -19.16 -15.74 103.19
CA GLU A 194 -19.62 -16.53 102.04
C GLU A 194 -20.00 -15.63 100.85
N VAL A 195 -20.51 -14.42 101.11
CA VAL A 195 -20.92 -13.45 100.08
C VAL A 195 -19.74 -12.68 99.50
N ASP A 196 -18.85 -12.13 100.33
CA ASP A 196 -17.61 -11.46 99.90
C ASP A 196 -16.46 -11.70 100.89
N PRO A 197 -15.58 -12.69 100.62
CA PRO A 197 -14.44 -12.99 101.48
C PRO A 197 -13.43 -11.86 101.63
N ARG A 198 -13.40 -10.87 100.71
CA ARG A 198 -12.39 -9.79 100.68
C ARG A 198 -12.90 -8.47 101.26
N SER A 199 -14.15 -8.42 101.73
CA SER A 199 -14.74 -7.21 102.27
C SER A 199 -14.14 -6.85 103.64
N ARG A 200 -13.91 -5.55 103.88
CA ARG A 200 -13.46 -5.03 105.20
C ARG A 200 -14.47 -5.34 106.32
N LEU A 201 -15.74 -5.51 105.96
CA LEU A 201 -16.82 -5.84 106.90
C LEU A 201 -16.68 -7.24 107.51
N VAL A 202 -15.90 -8.14 106.88
CA VAL A 202 -15.64 -9.48 107.42
C VAL A 202 -14.85 -9.40 108.72
N LEU A 203 -13.81 -8.56 108.78
CA LEU A 203 -13.01 -8.34 109.98
C LEU A 203 -13.86 -7.74 111.12
N GLU A 204 -14.68 -6.73 110.81
CA GLU A 204 -15.59 -6.15 111.80
C GLU A 204 -16.61 -7.17 112.30
N ALA A 205 -17.20 -7.94 111.38
CA ALA A 205 -18.14 -9.00 111.71
C ALA A 205 -17.51 -10.08 112.61
N GLU A 206 -16.25 -10.47 112.37
CA GLU A 206 -15.52 -11.43 113.21
C GLU A 206 -15.31 -10.90 114.64
N THR A 207 -14.94 -9.63 114.80
CA THR A 207 -14.81 -9.04 116.15
C THR A 207 -16.15 -8.96 116.90
N LEU A 208 -17.26 -8.77 116.18
CA LEU A 208 -18.60 -8.75 116.74
C LEU A 208 -19.13 -10.15 117.04
N ILE A 209 -18.77 -11.15 116.22
CA ILE A 209 -19.01 -12.57 116.50
C ILE A 209 -18.30 -12.94 117.81
N ASP A 210 -17.04 -12.58 118.00
CA ASP A 210 -16.29 -12.88 119.23
C ASP A 210 -16.92 -12.23 120.47
N LYS A 211 -17.41 -10.99 120.35
CA LYS A 211 -18.16 -10.30 121.41
C LYS A 211 -19.50 -10.97 121.69
N ALA A 212 -20.27 -11.32 120.66
CA ALA A 212 -21.53 -12.07 120.80
C ALA A 212 -21.30 -13.44 121.44
N GLN A 213 -20.23 -14.14 121.07
CA GLN A 213 -19.87 -15.44 121.65
C GLN A 213 -19.47 -15.32 123.13
N LYS A 214 -18.83 -14.21 123.53
CA LYS A 214 -18.56 -13.91 124.95
C LYS A 214 -19.84 -13.65 125.74
N GLU A 215 -20.85 -13.01 125.14
CA GLU A 215 -22.17 -12.81 125.76
C GLU A 215 -23.00 -14.10 125.82
N ILE A 216 -22.92 -14.95 124.79
CA ILE A 216 -23.55 -16.29 124.78
C ILE A 216 -22.91 -17.21 125.84
N LYS A 217 -21.60 -17.10 126.10
CA LYS A 217 -20.90 -17.82 127.18
C LYS A 217 -21.40 -17.49 128.59
N LYS A 218 -22.25 -16.47 128.77
CA LYS A 218 -22.94 -16.15 130.04
C LYS A 218 -24.39 -16.66 130.13
N GLY A 219 -24.91 -17.36 129.13
CA GLY A 219 -26.28 -17.86 129.14
C GLY A 219 -26.45 -19.16 128.35
N LYS A 220 -26.36 -20.29 129.06
CA LYS A 220 -26.79 -21.66 128.70
C LYS A 220 -26.65 -22.04 127.21
N GLU A 221 -25.47 -22.57 126.88
CA GLU A 221 -25.29 -23.49 125.76
C GLU A 221 -26.05 -24.79 126.03
N ASN A 222 -26.95 -25.18 125.12
CA ASN A 222 -27.13 -26.56 124.61
C ASN A 222 -28.46 -26.85 123.89
N GLU A 223 -29.34 -25.88 123.65
CA GLU A 223 -30.64 -26.18 123.00
C GLU A 223 -30.83 -25.65 121.56
N LEU A 224 -29.84 -24.92 121.01
CA LEU A 224 -29.95 -24.31 119.67
C LEU A 224 -29.10 -24.98 118.57
N LEU A 225 -28.15 -25.86 118.91
CA LEU A 225 -27.25 -26.48 117.93
C LEU A 225 -27.95 -27.57 117.08
N ALA A 226 -28.87 -28.33 117.68
CA ALA A 226 -29.52 -29.46 117.01
C ALA A 226 -30.64 -29.06 116.01
N LYS A 227 -31.30 -27.91 116.20
CA LYS A 227 -32.35 -27.43 115.27
C LYS A 227 -31.76 -26.78 114.00
N MET A 228 -30.48 -26.41 114.01
CA MET A 228 -29.79 -25.81 112.86
C MET A 228 -29.24 -26.86 111.87
N GLU A 229 -28.87 -28.05 112.35
CA GLU A 229 -28.26 -29.09 111.51
C GLU A 229 -29.27 -29.77 110.58
N ALA A 230 -30.50 -30.01 111.04
CA ALA A 230 -31.57 -30.60 110.21
C ALA A 230 -32.09 -29.66 109.11
N ALA A 231 -32.11 -28.34 109.36
CA ALA A 231 -32.46 -27.33 108.35
C ALA A 231 -31.32 -27.09 107.33
N GLY A 232 -30.08 -27.47 107.68
CA GLY A 232 -28.91 -27.38 106.80
C GLY A 232 -28.94 -28.41 105.67
N LEU A 233 -29.28 -29.67 105.98
CA LEU A 233 -29.25 -30.76 105.01
C LEU A 233 -30.32 -30.62 103.89
N ALA A 234 -31.54 -30.20 104.22
CA ALA A 234 -32.60 -29.95 103.22
C ALA A 234 -32.32 -28.73 102.33
N ARG A 235 -31.62 -27.71 102.84
CA ARG A 235 -31.17 -26.55 102.03
C ARG A 235 -30.05 -26.92 101.07
N ILE A 236 -29.16 -27.84 101.46
CA ILE A 236 -28.06 -28.30 100.62
C ILE A 236 -28.59 -29.07 99.39
N GLU A 237 -29.64 -29.88 99.53
CA GLU A 237 -30.23 -30.62 98.41
C GLU A 237 -30.91 -29.67 97.39
N ILE A 238 -31.72 -28.72 97.87
CA ILE A 238 -32.39 -27.71 97.01
C ILE A 238 -31.34 -26.83 96.30
N GLU A 239 -30.29 -26.39 97.01
CA GLU A 239 -29.20 -25.63 96.39
C GLU A 239 -28.43 -26.45 95.34
N ARG A 240 -28.30 -27.77 95.51
CA ARG A 240 -27.62 -28.63 94.53
C ARG A 240 -28.44 -28.73 93.23
N GLU A 241 -29.75 -28.88 93.32
CA GLU A 241 -30.63 -28.91 92.15
C GLU A 241 -30.70 -27.56 91.42
N GLU A 242 -30.77 -26.45 92.16
CA GLU A 242 -30.72 -25.10 91.59
C GLU A 242 -29.37 -24.83 90.90
N LYS A 243 -28.25 -25.21 91.54
CA LYS A 243 -26.91 -25.13 90.94
C LYS A 243 -26.80 -26.00 89.68
N GLN A 244 -27.39 -27.19 89.67
CA GLN A 244 -27.39 -28.06 88.49
C GLN A 244 -28.18 -27.46 87.31
N LYS A 245 -29.38 -26.91 87.56
CA LYS A 245 -30.16 -26.20 86.54
C LYS A 245 -29.42 -24.96 86.02
N GLU A 246 -28.78 -24.20 86.91
CA GLU A 246 -27.97 -23.03 86.54
C GLU A 246 -26.75 -23.44 85.69
N ILE A 247 -26.10 -24.57 86.01
CA ILE A 247 -24.99 -25.13 85.22
C ILE A 247 -25.47 -25.57 83.83
N GLU A 248 -26.62 -26.22 83.73
CA GLU A 248 -27.16 -26.68 82.46
C GLU A 248 -27.57 -25.50 81.56
N GLU A 249 -28.18 -24.46 82.13
CA GLU A 249 -28.51 -23.23 81.40
C GLU A 249 -27.24 -22.48 80.94
N LYS A 250 -26.20 -22.41 81.80
CA LYS A 250 -24.88 -21.89 81.42
C LYS A 250 -24.26 -22.70 80.27
N ARG A 251 -24.34 -24.03 80.30
CA ARG A 251 -23.85 -24.90 79.21
C ARG A 251 -24.59 -24.63 77.90
N ARG A 252 -25.92 -24.53 77.92
CA ARG A 252 -26.73 -24.21 76.74
C ARG A 252 -26.41 -22.81 76.18
N LYS A 253 -26.16 -21.83 77.04
CA LYS A 253 -25.76 -20.48 76.64
C LYS A 253 -24.37 -20.48 75.99
N ILE A 254 -23.40 -21.15 76.60
CA ILE A 254 -22.04 -21.31 76.05
C ILE A 254 -22.08 -22.02 74.70
N GLU A 255 -22.93 -23.04 74.54
CA GLU A 255 -23.06 -23.77 73.26
C GLU A 255 -23.67 -22.89 72.16
N ARG A 256 -24.69 -22.08 72.47
CA ARG A 256 -25.25 -21.09 71.52
C ARG A 256 -24.20 -20.06 71.11
N GLU A 257 -23.47 -19.51 72.08
CA GLU A 257 -22.38 -18.56 71.83
C GLU A 257 -21.26 -19.20 70.99
N ARG A 258 -20.95 -20.49 71.19
CA ARG A 258 -19.98 -21.23 70.38
C ARG A 258 -20.45 -21.39 68.94
N LYS A 259 -21.70 -21.83 68.72
CA LYS A 259 -22.32 -21.97 67.40
C LYS A 259 -22.40 -20.63 66.67
N GLU A 260 -22.70 -19.55 67.38
CA GLU A 260 -22.75 -18.20 66.82
C GLU A 260 -21.36 -17.69 66.43
N LYS A 261 -20.35 -17.88 67.28
CA LYS A 261 -18.94 -17.58 66.94
C LYS A 261 -18.46 -18.37 65.73
N GLU A 262 -18.83 -19.64 65.65
CA GLU A 262 -18.49 -20.50 64.52
C GLU A 262 -19.17 -20.03 63.22
N ARG A 263 -20.46 -19.65 63.29
CA ARG A 263 -21.18 -19.05 62.15
C ARG A 263 -20.54 -17.74 61.68
N VAL A 264 -20.16 -16.86 62.61
CA VAL A 264 -19.47 -15.59 62.28
C VAL A 264 -18.10 -15.87 61.65
N ARG A 265 -17.35 -16.83 62.19
CA ARG A 265 -16.05 -17.25 61.61
C ARG A 265 -16.20 -17.80 60.20
N LEU A 266 -17.18 -18.69 59.98
CA LEU A 266 -17.46 -19.25 58.65
C LEU A 266 -17.92 -18.20 57.66
N LYS A 267 -18.73 -17.21 58.07
CA LYS A 267 -19.10 -16.07 57.22
C LYS A 267 -17.87 -15.27 56.80
N LYS A 268 -16.97 -14.94 57.73
CA LYS A 268 -15.72 -14.22 57.42
C LYS A 268 -14.87 -14.99 56.41
N ILE A 269 -14.67 -16.29 56.63
CA ILE A 269 -13.90 -17.16 55.70
C ILE A 269 -14.58 -17.22 54.32
N PHE A 270 -15.91 -17.27 54.27
CA PHE A 270 -16.65 -17.28 53.01
C PHE A 270 -16.51 -15.95 52.25
N GLU A 271 -16.66 -14.82 52.92
CA GLU A 271 -16.48 -13.48 52.34
C GLU A 271 -15.05 -13.26 51.85
N GLU A 272 -14.05 -13.71 52.60
CA GLU A 272 -12.64 -13.65 52.21
C GLU A 272 -12.37 -14.48 50.95
N ASN A 273 -12.87 -15.72 50.89
CA ASN A 273 -12.76 -16.57 49.72
C ASN A 273 -13.49 -16.00 48.50
N LEU A 274 -14.64 -15.35 48.70
CA LEU A 274 -15.37 -14.67 47.62
C LEU A 274 -14.53 -13.53 47.04
N ARG A 275 -13.93 -12.69 47.89
CA ARG A 275 -13.03 -11.61 47.45
C ARG A 275 -11.76 -12.12 46.77
N ILE A 276 -11.20 -13.24 47.22
CA ILE A 276 -10.08 -13.91 46.54
C ILE A 276 -10.50 -14.36 45.14
N LYS A 277 -11.71 -14.92 45.01
CA LYS A 277 -12.26 -15.36 43.73
C LYS A 277 -12.48 -14.17 42.78
N GLU A 278 -13.08 -13.09 43.24
CA GLU A 278 -13.30 -11.87 42.44
C GLU A 278 -11.99 -11.27 41.93
N ARG A 279 -10.93 -11.25 42.75
CA ARG A 279 -9.59 -10.80 42.34
C ARG A 279 -8.98 -11.69 41.27
N ARG A 280 -9.09 -13.01 41.43
CA ARG A 280 -8.62 -13.96 40.40
C ARG A 280 -9.38 -13.79 39.10
N GLU A 281 -10.69 -13.57 39.15
CA GLU A 281 -11.52 -13.31 37.98
C GLU A 281 -11.13 -11.99 37.28
N LYS A 282 -10.88 -10.91 38.02
CA LYS A 282 -10.37 -9.64 37.47
C LYS A 282 -9.04 -9.84 36.74
N ILE A 283 -8.08 -10.57 37.34
CA ILE A 283 -6.78 -10.85 36.71
C ILE A 283 -6.95 -11.71 35.45
N ALA A 284 -7.81 -12.74 35.51
CA ALA A 284 -8.10 -13.60 34.36
C ALA A 284 -8.79 -12.84 33.22
N ARG A 285 -9.65 -11.86 33.53
CA ARG A 285 -10.26 -10.97 32.53
C ARG A 285 -9.21 -10.13 31.82
N ILE A 286 -8.26 -9.51 32.54
CA ILE A 286 -7.14 -8.80 31.89
C ILE A 286 -6.34 -9.73 30.99
N GLU A 287 -6.02 -10.95 31.44
CA GLU A 287 -5.27 -11.91 30.61
C GLU A 287 -5.99 -12.21 29.29
N GLY A 288 -7.33 -12.34 29.34
CA GLY A 288 -8.18 -12.52 28.16
C GLY A 288 -8.26 -11.27 27.28
N LEU A 289 -8.44 -10.08 27.87
CA LEU A 289 -8.44 -8.80 27.14
C LEU A 289 -7.11 -8.57 26.42
N MET A 290 -5.98 -8.90 27.05
CA MET A 290 -4.66 -8.83 26.42
C MET A 290 -4.55 -9.77 25.23
N ASP A 291 -5.09 -10.98 25.31
CA ASP A 291 -5.08 -11.89 24.16
C ASP A 291 -6.01 -11.38 23.03
N ALA A 292 -7.14 -10.78 23.37
CA ALA A 292 -8.05 -10.13 22.41
C ALA A 292 -7.40 -8.93 21.71
N ILE A 293 -6.75 -8.03 22.46
CA ILE A 293 -6.02 -6.88 21.90
C ILE A 293 -4.96 -7.37 20.89
N ARG A 294 -4.22 -8.43 21.23
CA ARG A 294 -3.24 -9.02 20.31
C ARG A 294 -3.89 -9.57 19.05
N ALA A 295 -5.03 -10.25 19.17
CA ALA A 295 -5.77 -10.76 18.03
C ALA A 295 -6.21 -9.60 17.10
N TYR A 296 -6.76 -8.52 17.65
CA TYR A 296 -7.16 -7.34 16.88
C TYR A 296 -6.00 -6.63 16.21
N VAL A 297 -4.83 -6.54 16.86
CA VAL A 297 -3.61 -5.98 16.24
C VAL A 297 -3.15 -6.84 15.06
N ARG A 298 -3.21 -8.18 15.17
CA ARG A 298 -2.90 -9.10 14.07
C ARG A 298 -3.90 -9.00 12.91
N GLU A 299 -5.17 -8.75 13.21
CA GLU A 299 -6.23 -8.51 12.22
C GLU A 299 -6.25 -7.08 11.65
N HIS A 300 -5.35 -6.21 12.09
CA HIS A 300 -5.29 -4.79 11.70
C HIS A 300 -6.53 -3.98 12.11
N ARG A 301 -7.28 -4.44 13.10
CA ARG A 301 -8.46 -3.76 13.67
C ARG A 301 -8.06 -2.90 14.87
N PHE A 302 -7.29 -1.85 14.61
CA PHE A 302 -6.71 -1.01 15.65
C PHE A 302 -7.75 -0.28 16.52
N GLN A 303 -8.89 0.13 15.95
CA GLN A 303 -9.96 0.78 16.72
C GLN A 303 -10.57 -0.13 17.77
N ASP A 304 -10.73 -1.41 17.46
CA ASP A 304 -11.28 -2.38 18.41
C ASP A 304 -10.22 -2.78 19.45
N ALA A 305 -8.95 -2.84 19.06
CA ALA A 305 -7.83 -3.00 19.99
C ALA A 305 -7.74 -1.83 20.99
N GLU A 306 -7.94 -0.59 20.54
CA GLU A 306 -7.98 0.60 21.41
C GLU A 306 -9.17 0.56 22.37
N LYS A 307 -10.37 0.17 21.90
CA LYS A 307 -11.54 -0.01 22.78
C LYS A 307 -11.28 -1.05 23.86
N GLU A 308 -10.73 -2.21 23.52
CA GLU A 308 -10.42 -3.24 24.52
C GLU A 308 -9.27 -2.84 25.45
N LEU A 309 -8.37 -1.98 25.00
CA LEU A 309 -7.35 -1.40 25.87
C LEU A 309 -7.97 -0.41 26.86
N ASP A 310 -8.96 0.37 26.43
CA ASP A 310 -9.71 1.27 27.30
C ASP A 310 -10.57 0.50 28.31
N THR A 311 -11.20 -0.62 27.91
CA THR A 311 -11.93 -1.50 28.86
C THR A 311 -10.98 -2.09 29.90
N ALA A 312 -9.80 -2.57 29.49
CA ALA A 312 -8.79 -3.07 30.42
C ALA A 312 -8.29 -1.99 31.38
N ARG A 313 -8.14 -0.76 30.91
CA ARG A 313 -7.73 0.39 31.73
C ARG A 313 -8.83 0.83 32.71
N LEU A 314 -10.11 0.68 32.36
CA LEU A 314 -11.21 0.93 33.28
C LEU A 314 -11.26 -0.10 34.42
N GLU A 315 -10.89 -1.36 34.15
CA GLU A 315 -10.80 -2.38 35.20
C GLU A 315 -9.64 -2.14 36.19
N PHE A 316 -8.50 -1.60 35.71
CA PHE A 316 -7.33 -1.26 36.54
C PHE A 316 -6.74 0.11 36.17
N PRO A 317 -7.30 1.22 36.69
CA PRO A 317 -6.86 2.57 36.36
C PRO A 317 -5.42 2.89 36.80
N GLU A 318 -4.94 2.24 37.86
CA GLU A 318 -3.62 2.50 38.47
C GLU A 318 -2.46 1.82 37.73
N ASN A 319 -2.74 0.90 36.80
CA ASN A 319 -1.69 0.16 36.11
C ASN A 319 -1.05 0.99 34.98
N GLU A 320 0.16 1.50 35.22
CA GLU A 320 0.89 2.32 34.25
C GLU A 320 1.37 1.54 33.01
N ARG A 321 1.44 0.21 33.08
CA ARG A 321 1.95 -0.65 31.98
C ARG A 321 1.05 -0.65 30.76
N PHE A 322 -0.21 -0.22 30.88
CA PHE A 322 -1.09 -0.02 29.73
C PHE A 322 -0.57 1.08 28.77
N LYS A 323 0.26 2.03 29.24
CA LYS A 323 0.93 3.02 28.39
C LYS A 323 1.86 2.35 27.36
N ASP A 324 2.60 1.32 27.79
CA ASP A 324 3.51 0.57 26.92
C ASP A 324 2.75 -0.18 25.81
N ILE A 325 1.58 -0.75 26.16
CA ILE A 325 0.69 -1.43 25.20
C ILE A 325 0.09 -0.43 24.23
N LYS A 326 -0.38 0.73 24.72
CA LYS A 326 -0.91 1.80 23.87
C LYS A 326 0.11 2.25 22.83
N HIS A 327 1.34 2.53 23.27
CA HIS A 327 2.42 2.92 22.39
C HIS A 327 2.73 1.83 21.35
N TYR A 328 2.71 0.56 21.74
CA TYR A 328 2.89 -0.55 20.81
C TYR A 328 1.79 -0.59 19.73
N VAL A 329 0.52 -0.44 20.11
CA VAL A 329 -0.61 -0.41 19.17
C VAL A 329 -0.50 0.76 18.19
N GLU A 330 -0.17 1.96 18.70
CA GLU A 330 0.05 3.16 17.88
C GLU A 330 1.21 2.98 16.88
N MET A 331 2.34 2.45 17.33
CA MET A 331 3.49 2.17 16.46
C MET A 331 3.14 1.19 15.34
N GLU A 332 2.36 0.16 15.64
CA GLU A 332 1.96 -0.83 14.63
C GLU A 332 0.93 -0.26 13.63
N LYS A 333 0.06 0.64 14.09
CA LYS A 333 -0.84 1.41 13.22
C LYS A 333 -0.05 2.29 12.25
N VAL A 334 0.90 3.08 12.75
CA VAL A 334 1.75 3.97 11.94
C VAL A 334 2.52 3.18 10.87
N LYS A 335 3.13 2.05 11.23
CA LYS A 335 3.85 1.20 10.26
C LYS A 335 2.97 0.73 9.11
N ILE A 336 1.70 0.43 9.36
CA ILE A 336 0.77 -0.01 8.31
C ILE A 336 0.33 1.17 7.45
N GLU A 337 0.06 2.32 8.06
CA GLU A 337 -0.27 3.55 7.34
C GLU A 337 0.89 4.01 6.44
N GLU A 338 2.13 3.96 6.91
CA GLU A 338 3.32 4.25 6.11
C GLU A 338 3.45 3.30 4.91
N LYS A 339 3.23 2.00 5.12
CA LYS A 339 3.23 1.00 4.03
C LYS A 339 2.12 1.28 3.02
N ALA A 340 0.92 1.62 3.49
CA ALA A 340 -0.21 1.96 2.64
C ALA A 340 0.06 3.25 1.84
N LEU A 341 0.63 4.28 2.48
CA LEU A 341 1.00 5.53 1.84
C LEU A 341 2.10 5.33 0.80
N LYS A 342 3.10 4.49 1.10
CA LYS A 342 4.15 4.14 0.14
C LYS A 342 3.56 3.43 -1.08
N LYS A 343 2.69 2.44 -0.87
CA LYS A 343 2.00 1.74 -1.95
C LYS A 343 1.11 2.69 -2.77
N ALA A 344 0.42 3.63 -2.12
CA ALA A 344 -0.38 4.64 -2.81
C ALA A 344 0.48 5.59 -3.64
N ARG A 345 1.66 5.98 -3.15
CA ARG A 345 2.64 6.78 -3.91
C ARG A 345 3.15 6.02 -5.14
N GLU A 346 3.51 4.74 -4.98
CA GLU A 346 3.93 3.88 -6.08
C GLU A 346 2.81 3.75 -7.13
N ILE A 347 1.56 3.51 -6.72
CA ILE A 347 0.40 3.46 -7.63
C ILE A 347 0.16 4.81 -8.33
N THR A 348 0.38 5.92 -7.63
CA THR A 348 0.21 7.26 -8.20
C THR A 348 1.32 7.54 -9.21
N GLU A 349 2.55 7.15 -8.91
CA GLU A 349 3.70 7.23 -9.80
C GLU A 349 3.50 6.35 -11.03
N GLU A 350 3.06 5.10 -10.86
CA GLU A 350 2.68 4.22 -11.96
C GLU A 350 1.54 4.81 -12.79
N LYS A 351 0.46 5.31 -12.17
CA LYS A 351 -0.63 5.97 -12.90
C LYS A 351 -0.14 7.20 -13.66
N MET A 352 0.70 8.03 -13.06
CA MET A 352 1.29 9.20 -13.72
C MET A 352 2.17 8.77 -14.89
N LEU A 353 3.03 7.76 -14.72
CA LEU A 353 3.86 7.21 -15.79
C LEU A 353 3.02 6.57 -16.90
N LEU A 354 1.93 5.89 -16.55
CA LEU A 354 1.02 5.23 -17.49
C LEU A 354 0.14 6.25 -18.22
N GLU A 355 -0.19 7.38 -17.60
CA GLU A 355 -0.85 8.51 -18.24
C GLU A 355 0.11 9.29 -19.15
N VAL A 356 1.38 9.43 -18.75
CA VAL A 356 2.46 9.92 -19.61
C VAL A 356 2.64 8.99 -20.80
N ALA A 357 2.70 7.68 -20.59
CA ALA A 357 2.84 6.66 -21.63
C ALA A 357 1.61 6.58 -22.54
N LYS A 358 0.38 6.64 -22.02
CA LYS A 358 -0.86 6.72 -22.81
C LYS A 358 -0.94 7.99 -23.66
N LYS A 359 -0.40 9.11 -23.17
CA LYS A 359 -0.21 10.32 -23.99
C LYS A 359 0.95 10.18 -25.00
N HIS A 360 1.87 9.22 -24.81
CA HIS A 360 2.95 8.89 -25.76
C HIS A 360 2.54 7.84 -26.81
N ILE A 361 1.52 7.02 -26.55
CA ILE A 361 0.96 6.11 -27.54
C ILE A 361 0.07 6.97 -28.44
N LEU A 362 0.51 7.16 -29.69
CA LEU A 362 -0.32 7.68 -30.77
C LEU A 362 -1.67 6.92 -30.72
N PRO A 363 -2.83 7.60 -30.70
CA PRO A 363 -4.06 6.88 -31.02
C PRO A 363 -3.80 6.17 -32.35
N GLU A 364 -4.08 4.87 -32.44
CA GLU A 364 -4.26 4.23 -33.73
C GLU A 364 -5.44 4.96 -34.38
N GLU A 365 -5.16 6.09 -35.02
CA GLU A 365 -6.04 6.64 -36.02
C GLU A 365 -6.13 5.53 -37.04
N LYS A 366 -7.26 4.83 -37.03
CA LYS A 366 -7.66 3.95 -38.11
C LYS A 366 -7.56 4.80 -39.35
N TYR A 367 -6.48 4.61 -40.11
CA TYR A 367 -6.38 5.13 -41.46
C TYR A 367 -7.63 4.59 -42.15
N GLY A 368 -8.58 5.47 -42.41
CA GLY A 368 -9.63 5.18 -43.36
C GLY A 368 -8.88 4.94 -44.67
N ILE A 369 -8.71 3.68 -45.04
CA ILE A 369 -8.38 3.35 -46.41
C ILE A 369 -9.56 3.94 -47.18
N LEU A 370 -9.37 5.10 -47.81
CA LEU A 370 -10.32 5.60 -48.78
C LEU A 370 -10.49 4.44 -49.74
N GLU A 371 -11.68 3.83 -49.74
CA GLU A 371 -11.97 2.71 -50.63
C GLU A 371 -11.54 3.17 -52.01
N LYS A 372 -10.50 2.53 -52.53
CA LYS A 372 -9.97 2.79 -53.85
C LYS A 372 -11.13 2.41 -54.76
N LYS A 373 -11.98 3.38 -55.14
CA LYS A 373 -13.08 3.18 -56.07
C LYS A 373 -12.45 2.41 -57.21
N SER A 374 -12.82 1.15 -57.35
CA SER A 374 -12.25 0.28 -58.38
C SER A 374 -12.46 1.03 -59.67
N LYS A 375 -11.36 1.49 -60.29
CA LYS A 375 -11.42 2.24 -61.54
C LYS A 375 -12.38 1.46 -62.45
N VAL A 376 -13.47 2.12 -62.86
CA VAL A 376 -14.33 1.56 -63.89
C VAL A 376 -13.39 1.27 -65.05
N THR A 377 -13.31 0.02 -65.45
CA THR A 377 -12.48 -0.43 -66.57
C THR A 377 -13.06 0.24 -67.82
N LEU A 378 -12.60 1.45 -68.13
CA LEU A 378 -13.11 2.27 -69.22
C LEU A 378 -12.53 1.88 -70.58
N ALA A 379 -11.63 0.90 -70.65
CA ALA A 379 -11.38 0.18 -71.87
C ALA A 379 -12.21 -1.11 -71.85
N LYS A 380 -13.43 -1.07 -72.41
CA LYS A 380 -14.03 -2.28 -72.98
C LYS A 380 -12.99 -2.79 -73.96
N VAL A 381 -12.22 -3.83 -73.60
CA VAL A 381 -11.35 -4.51 -74.56
C VAL A 381 -12.24 -4.82 -75.77
N PRO A 382 -11.96 -4.27 -76.96
CA PRO A 382 -12.82 -4.43 -78.13
C PRO A 382 -13.17 -5.91 -78.28
N GLU A 383 -14.44 -6.26 -78.50
CA GLU A 383 -14.84 -7.67 -78.61
C GLU A 383 -14.00 -8.40 -79.66
N VAL A 384 -13.61 -7.68 -80.70
CA VAL A 384 -12.68 -8.08 -81.76
C VAL A 384 -11.35 -8.60 -81.19
N ARG A 385 -10.73 -7.93 -80.21
CA ARG A 385 -9.45 -8.39 -79.59
C ARG A 385 -9.60 -9.72 -78.85
N LYS A 386 -10.80 -10.09 -78.39
CA LYS A 386 -11.04 -11.42 -77.79
C LYS A 386 -11.21 -12.48 -78.87
N ARG A 387 -11.91 -12.17 -79.96
CA ARG A 387 -12.13 -13.08 -81.09
C ARG A 387 -10.85 -13.34 -81.89
N LEU A 388 -9.98 -12.34 -82.00
CA LEU A 388 -8.65 -12.45 -82.61
C LEU A 388 -7.71 -13.45 -81.92
N LYS A 389 -8.02 -13.87 -80.69
CA LYS A 389 -7.26 -14.89 -79.95
C LYS A 389 -7.72 -16.32 -80.21
N ILE A 390 -8.78 -16.52 -80.99
CA ILE A 390 -9.28 -17.86 -81.34
C ILE A 390 -8.25 -18.55 -82.23
N PRO A 391 -7.81 -19.78 -81.89
CA PRO A 391 -6.84 -20.51 -82.69
C PRO A 391 -7.49 -21.07 -83.96
N ILE A 392 -6.77 -20.98 -85.07
CA ILE A 392 -7.19 -21.48 -86.38
C ILE A 392 -6.14 -22.41 -86.98
N SER A 393 -6.63 -23.35 -87.79
CA SER A 393 -5.82 -24.31 -88.54
C SER A 393 -6.24 -24.30 -90.01
N VAL A 394 -5.36 -23.87 -90.90
CA VAL A 394 -5.65 -23.67 -92.33
C VAL A 394 -4.45 -24.10 -93.20
N ASP A 395 -4.71 -24.59 -94.41
CA ASP A 395 -3.69 -24.98 -95.40
C ASP A 395 -4.08 -24.36 -96.75
N PHE A 396 -3.49 -23.21 -97.09
CA PHE A 396 -3.71 -22.49 -98.34
C PHE A 396 -2.50 -22.67 -99.27
N LYS A 397 -2.76 -22.97 -100.54
CA LYS A 397 -1.73 -23.13 -101.58
C LYS A 397 -2.17 -22.40 -102.83
N ASP A 398 -1.41 -21.37 -103.20
CA ASP A 398 -1.67 -20.53 -104.37
C ASP A 398 -3.09 -19.93 -104.41
N VAL A 399 -3.59 -19.44 -103.26
CA VAL A 399 -4.96 -18.92 -103.11
C VAL A 399 -4.96 -17.38 -103.10
N GLU A 400 -5.95 -16.76 -103.72
CA GLU A 400 -6.12 -15.30 -103.73
C GLU A 400 -6.34 -14.73 -102.32
N LEU A 401 -5.71 -13.59 -102.03
CA LEU A 401 -5.75 -12.96 -100.72
C LEU A 401 -7.18 -12.59 -100.27
N ASP A 402 -8.03 -12.13 -101.20
CA ASP A 402 -9.42 -11.77 -100.91
C ASP A 402 -10.23 -12.96 -100.37
N TYR A 403 -10.08 -14.12 -100.99
CA TYR A 403 -10.69 -15.36 -100.53
C TYR A 403 -10.15 -15.78 -99.15
N VAL A 404 -8.84 -15.63 -98.93
CA VAL A 404 -8.20 -15.96 -97.65
C VAL A 404 -8.76 -15.06 -96.53
N LEU A 405 -8.85 -13.74 -96.74
CA LEU A 405 -9.37 -12.80 -95.73
C LEU A 405 -10.86 -13.02 -95.45
N SER A 406 -11.66 -13.27 -96.51
CA SER A 406 -13.09 -13.58 -96.38
C SER A 406 -13.31 -14.89 -95.60
N PHE A 407 -12.55 -15.94 -95.92
CA PHE A 407 -12.61 -17.21 -95.19
C PHE A 407 -12.25 -17.04 -93.71
N LEU A 408 -11.22 -16.26 -93.40
CA LEU A 408 -10.81 -15.99 -92.02
C LEU A 408 -11.86 -15.18 -91.26
N SER A 409 -12.49 -14.21 -91.91
CA SER A 409 -13.60 -13.43 -91.38
C SER A 409 -14.79 -14.34 -91.03
N ASP A 410 -15.21 -15.22 -91.94
CA ASP A 410 -16.33 -16.13 -91.76
C ASP A 410 -16.06 -17.20 -90.69
N ALA A 411 -14.84 -17.75 -90.65
CA ALA A 411 -14.47 -18.80 -89.71
C ALA A 411 -14.40 -18.31 -88.26
N THR A 412 -14.14 -17.01 -88.05
CA THR A 412 -13.88 -16.45 -86.71
C THR A 412 -14.92 -15.41 -86.27
N GLY A 413 -15.80 -14.98 -87.18
CA GLY A 413 -16.80 -13.94 -86.92
C GLY A 413 -16.19 -12.58 -86.61
N VAL A 414 -15.01 -12.29 -87.17
CA VAL A 414 -14.32 -10.99 -87.09
C VAL A 414 -14.43 -10.31 -88.45
N ASN A 415 -15.01 -9.12 -88.52
CA ASN A 415 -15.09 -8.37 -89.77
C ASN A 415 -13.67 -7.94 -90.17
N ILE A 416 -13.17 -8.41 -91.31
CA ILE A 416 -11.89 -7.96 -91.88
C ILE A 416 -12.21 -7.10 -93.09
N ILE A 417 -11.81 -5.83 -93.04
CA ILE A 417 -12.13 -4.83 -94.06
C ILE A 417 -10.82 -4.38 -94.71
N PRO A 418 -10.66 -4.59 -96.02
CA PRO A 418 -9.50 -4.07 -96.73
C PRO A 418 -9.69 -2.62 -97.17
N SER A 419 -8.59 -1.87 -97.21
CA SER A 419 -8.58 -0.52 -97.78
C SER A 419 -8.73 -0.54 -99.30
N GLY A 420 -9.32 0.53 -99.84
CA GLY A 420 -9.70 0.64 -101.26
C GLY A 420 -8.53 0.75 -102.23
N GLU A 421 -7.30 0.92 -101.75
CA GLU A 421 -6.07 1.05 -102.54
C GLU A 421 -5.29 -0.27 -102.68
N ILE A 422 -5.82 -1.39 -102.18
CA ILE A 422 -5.15 -2.69 -102.24
C ILE A 422 -5.55 -3.44 -103.51
N ASP A 423 -4.59 -3.69 -104.39
CA ASP A 423 -4.74 -4.63 -105.51
C ASP A 423 -4.79 -6.07 -104.98
N MET A 424 -6.00 -6.55 -104.69
CA MET A 424 -6.28 -7.87 -104.11
C MET A 424 -6.15 -9.03 -105.10
N GLU A 425 -6.50 -8.77 -106.37
CA GLU A 425 -6.67 -9.79 -107.40
C GLU A 425 -5.35 -10.43 -107.86
N GLU A 426 -4.22 -9.71 -107.70
CA GLU A 426 -2.90 -10.21 -108.10
C GLU A 426 -2.12 -10.89 -106.95
N LYS A 427 -2.58 -10.76 -105.71
CA LYS A 427 -1.85 -11.23 -104.52
C LYS A 427 -2.27 -12.64 -104.14
N LYS A 428 -1.35 -13.60 -104.34
CA LYS A 428 -1.55 -15.01 -103.96
C LYS A 428 -0.79 -15.39 -102.69
N VAL A 429 -1.43 -16.18 -101.85
CA VAL A 429 -0.92 -16.62 -100.54
C VAL A 429 -0.77 -18.14 -100.51
N THR A 430 0.39 -18.59 -100.04
CA THR A 430 0.65 -20.00 -99.71
C THR A 430 1.10 -20.09 -98.26
N ILE A 431 0.25 -20.60 -97.38
CA ILE A 431 0.54 -20.71 -95.95
C ILE A 431 -0.12 -21.93 -95.33
N LYS A 432 0.59 -22.57 -94.39
CA LYS A 432 0.05 -23.67 -93.59
C LYS A 432 0.18 -23.33 -92.12
N ILE A 433 -0.95 -23.27 -91.43
CA ILE A 433 -1.07 -22.83 -90.04
C ILE A 433 -1.78 -23.93 -89.27
N LYS A 434 -1.30 -24.21 -88.05
CA LYS A 434 -1.93 -25.16 -87.14
C LYS A 434 -2.01 -24.55 -85.75
N ASP A 435 -3.22 -24.52 -85.19
CA ASP A 435 -3.55 -24.07 -83.84
C ASP A 435 -2.94 -22.71 -83.46
N MET A 436 -2.96 -21.76 -84.40
CA MET A 436 -2.37 -20.42 -84.22
C MET A 436 -3.47 -19.38 -84.00
N PRO A 437 -3.32 -18.42 -83.05
CA PRO A 437 -4.26 -17.31 -82.89
C PRO A 437 -4.48 -16.57 -84.21
N LEU A 438 -5.74 -16.21 -84.50
CA LEU A 438 -6.09 -15.46 -85.72
C LEU A 438 -5.24 -14.20 -85.90
N GLU A 439 -4.96 -13.46 -84.83
CA GLU A 439 -4.12 -12.26 -84.87
C GLU A 439 -2.73 -12.55 -85.44
N GLU A 440 -2.08 -13.62 -84.98
CA GLU A 440 -0.75 -14.00 -85.45
C GLU A 440 -0.80 -14.53 -86.88
N ALA A 441 -1.81 -15.33 -87.20
CA ALA A 441 -2.03 -15.85 -88.54
C ALA A 441 -2.21 -14.70 -89.56
N LEU A 442 -3.07 -13.73 -89.23
CA LEU A 442 -3.31 -12.54 -90.04
C LEU A 442 -2.03 -11.72 -90.20
N ARG A 443 -1.28 -11.50 -89.11
CA ARG A 443 0.01 -10.82 -89.15
C ARG A 443 0.99 -11.48 -90.12
N TYR A 444 1.09 -12.81 -90.14
CA TYR A 444 2.00 -13.51 -91.04
C TYR A 444 1.56 -13.44 -92.50
N ILE A 445 0.25 -13.57 -92.77
CA ILE A 445 -0.31 -13.47 -94.12
C ILE A 445 -0.07 -12.07 -94.69
N LEU A 446 -0.43 -11.03 -93.94
CA LEU A 446 -0.31 -9.65 -94.37
C LEU A 446 1.14 -9.19 -94.52
N LYS A 447 2.02 -9.60 -93.58
CA LYS A 447 3.45 -9.30 -93.65
C LYS A 447 4.12 -9.86 -94.89
N SER A 448 3.64 -10.98 -95.44
CA SER A 448 4.19 -11.54 -96.69
C SER A 448 3.89 -10.70 -97.93
N GLN A 449 2.92 -9.78 -97.83
CA GLN A 449 2.41 -8.95 -98.93
C GLN A 449 2.62 -7.44 -98.68
N ASP A 450 3.49 -7.09 -97.73
CA ASP A 450 3.75 -5.72 -97.24
C ASP A 450 2.49 -4.96 -96.77
N LEU A 451 1.50 -5.69 -96.27
CA LEU A 451 0.27 -5.17 -95.69
C LEU A 451 0.36 -5.16 -94.15
N ILE A 452 -0.32 -4.19 -93.54
CA ILE A 452 -0.44 -4.03 -92.09
C ILE A 452 -1.92 -4.07 -91.73
N TYR A 453 -2.23 -4.53 -90.51
CA TYR A 453 -3.58 -4.47 -89.97
C TYR A 453 -3.66 -3.53 -88.78
N ARG A 454 -4.81 -2.88 -88.62
CA ARG A 454 -5.22 -2.15 -87.43
C ARG A 454 -6.48 -2.77 -86.87
N ILE A 455 -6.53 -2.91 -85.55
CA ILE A 455 -7.71 -3.40 -84.85
C ILE A 455 -8.56 -2.20 -84.46
N GLU A 456 -9.77 -2.11 -85.01
CA GLU A 456 -10.77 -1.11 -84.61
C GLU A 456 -11.78 -1.74 -83.62
N GLU A 457 -12.81 -0.99 -83.24
CA GLU A 457 -13.79 -1.45 -82.23
C GLU A 457 -14.54 -2.73 -82.65
N ASP A 458 -14.98 -2.79 -83.92
CA ASP A 458 -15.84 -3.87 -84.46
C ASP A 458 -15.25 -4.59 -85.70
N ALA A 459 -14.11 -4.13 -86.22
CA ALA A 459 -13.48 -4.69 -87.41
C ALA A 459 -11.95 -4.61 -87.37
N VAL A 460 -11.30 -5.38 -88.24
CA VAL A 460 -9.87 -5.31 -88.51
C VAL A 460 -9.68 -4.64 -89.86
N TRP A 461 -9.11 -3.44 -89.86
CA TRP A 461 -8.77 -2.71 -91.07
C TRP A 461 -7.42 -3.17 -91.60
N VAL A 462 -7.35 -3.54 -92.87
CA VAL A 462 -6.11 -3.97 -93.54
C VAL A 462 -5.73 -2.90 -94.55
N ALA A 463 -4.50 -2.37 -94.44
CA ALA A 463 -4.01 -1.27 -95.27
C ALA A 463 -2.53 -1.46 -95.64
N THR A 464 -2.03 -0.64 -96.55
CA THR A 464 -0.59 -0.55 -96.80
C THR A 464 0.09 0.27 -95.70
N LYS A 465 1.41 0.11 -95.54
CA LYS A 465 2.17 0.92 -94.58
C LYS A 465 2.12 2.42 -94.91
N GLU A 466 2.14 2.77 -96.19
CA GLU A 466 2.13 4.16 -96.65
C GLU A 466 0.80 4.87 -96.36
N GLU A 467 -0.32 4.13 -96.42
CA GLU A 467 -1.65 4.66 -96.09
C GLU A 467 -1.80 4.92 -94.59
N LEU A 468 -1.26 4.02 -93.75
CA LEU A 468 -1.29 4.17 -92.29
C LEU A 468 -0.42 5.34 -91.81
N ASP A 469 0.74 5.55 -92.44
CA ASP A 469 1.66 6.64 -92.10
C ASP A 469 1.14 8.03 -92.58
N ASN A 470 0.26 8.06 -93.59
CA ASN A 470 -0.36 9.29 -94.12
C ASN A 470 -1.76 9.59 -93.54
N GLU A 471 -2.12 8.93 -92.43
CA GLU A 471 -3.43 9.08 -91.83
C GLU A 471 -3.68 10.49 -91.27
N GLN A 472 -4.93 10.95 -91.36
CA GLN A 472 -5.31 12.28 -90.88
C GLN A 472 -5.20 12.36 -89.36
N VAL A 473 -4.62 13.46 -88.86
CA VAL A 473 -4.57 13.74 -87.42
C VAL A 473 -5.99 13.89 -86.87
N GLU A 474 -6.29 13.14 -85.83
CA GLU A 474 -7.54 13.23 -85.08
C GLU A 474 -7.32 14.08 -83.83
N THR A 475 -8.30 14.89 -83.43
CA THR A 475 -8.25 15.66 -82.18
C THR A 475 -9.18 15.06 -81.15
N ARG A 476 -8.63 14.60 -80.02
CA ARG A 476 -9.37 14.09 -78.86
C ARG A 476 -9.19 15.00 -77.65
N VAL A 477 -10.24 15.09 -76.85
CA VAL A 477 -10.26 15.85 -75.59
C VAL A 477 -10.39 14.87 -74.44
N TYR A 478 -9.39 14.87 -73.55
CA TYR A 478 -9.37 14.06 -72.34
C TYR A 478 -9.61 14.96 -71.14
N PHE A 479 -10.52 14.60 -70.25
CA PHE A 479 -10.74 15.33 -68.99
C PHE A 479 -10.00 14.61 -67.86
N LEU A 480 -9.10 15.31 -67.18
CA LEU A 480 -8.34 14.79 -66.05
C LEU A 480 -9.10 15.07 -64.76
N ASP A 481 -9.44 14.03 -64.01
CA ASP A 481 -10.23 14.15 -62.79
C ASP A 481 -9.40 14.70 -61.62
N GLN A 482 -8.09 14.42 -61.59
CA GLN A 482 -7.20 14.79 -60.48
C GLN A 482 -6.31 16.01 -60.81
N GLY A 483 -6.47 16.59 -62.00
CA GLY A 483 -5.69 17.73 -62.48
C GLY A 483 -4.23 17.39 -62.82
N VAL A 484 -3.39 18.42 -62.96
CA VAL A 484 -1.94 18.26 -63.16
C VAL A 484 -1.28 17.78 -61.88
N GLY A 485 -1.23 16.48 -61.68
CA GLY A 485 -0.37 15.87 -60.68
C GLY A 485 1.06 16.38 -60.87
N ARG A 486 1.56 17.16 -59.90
CA ARG A 486 2.96 17.55 -59.83
C ARG A 486 3.74 16.36 -59.29
N PHE A 487 4.32 15.57 -60.18
CA PHE A 487 5.16 14.45 -59.81
C PHE A 487 6.56 14.97 -59.60
N ALA A 488 6.93 15.24 -58.34
CA ALA A 488 8.33 15.38 -58.02
C ALA A 488 8.95 13.97 -58.01
N GLU A 489 9.84 13.70 -58.96
CA GLU A 489 10.71 12.54 -58.89
C GLU A 489 11.79 12.82 -57.84
N PHE A 490 11.74 12.10 -56.73
CA PHE A 490 12.82 12.17 -55.75
C PHE A 490 13.96 11.28 -56.26
N SER A 491 14.87 11.84 -57.07
CA SER A 491 16.13 11.16 -57.38
C SER A 491 16.97 11.13 -56.10
N GLY A 492 16.89 10.02 -55.37
CA GLY A 492 17.62 9.80 -54.13
C GLY A 492 19.12 9.62 -54.38
N THR A 493 19.82 10.71 -54.67
CA THR A 493 21.28 10.79 -54.53
C THR A 493 21.56 11.89 -53.52
N TYR A 494 21.66 11.50 -52.25
CA TYR A 494 22.21 12.35 -51.19
C TYR A 494 23.73 12.43 -51.36
N ASP A 495 24.19 13.19 -52.36
CA ASP A 495 25.57 13.68 -52.36
C ASP A 495 25.65 14.89 -51.43
N LYS A 496 26.12 14.62 -50.20
CA LYS A 496 26.61 15.64 -49.27
C LYS A 496 27.85 16.27 -49.89
N GLU A 497 27.70 17.31 -50.72
CA GLU A 497 28.66 18.40 -50.90
C GLU A 497 28.24 19.34 -52.04
N SER A 498 27.16 20.10 -51.86
CA SER A 498 27.06 21.49 -52.34
C SER A 498 25.69 22.06 -52.02
N GLY A 499 25.69 23.18 -51.29
CA GLY A 499 24.53 24.01 -51.05
C GLY A 499 24.14 24.82 -52.30
N SER A 500 23.89 24.14 -53.41
CA SER A 500 23.13 24.72 -54.52
C SER A 500 21.77 24.06 -54.52
N SER A 501 20.74 24.88 -54.37
CA SER A 501 19.35 24.55 -54.63
C SER A 501 19.25 23.90 -56.02
N ALA A 502 19.27 22.56 -56.06
CA ALA A 502 18.89 21.84 -57.25
C ALA A 502 17.39 22.04 -57.39
N ASP A 503 17.01 23.01 -58.22
CA ASP A 503 15.65 23.16 -58.73
C ASP A 503 15.23 21.79 -59.25
N THR A 504 14.42 21.10 -58.45
CA THR A 504 13.88 19.80 -58.81
C THR A 504 12.87 20.09 -59.90
N GLU A 505 13.26 19.94 -61.17
CA GLU A 505 12.35 20.12 -62.29
C GLU A 505 11.20 19.11 -62.14
N ILE A 506 10.03 19.64 -61.76
CA ILE A 506 8.81 18.86 -61.59
C ILE A 506 8.36 18.47 -63.00
N SER A 507 8.55 17.22 -63.40
CA SER A 507 8.02 16.71 -64.66
C SER A 507 6.50 16.65 -64.57
N THR A 508 5.82 17.44 -65.40
CA THR A 508 4.36 17.45 -65.48
C THR A 508 3.91 16.32 -66.41
N ILE A 509 2.65 15.87 -66.29
CA ILE A 509 2.02 14.88 -67.20
C ILE A 509 2.27 15.25 -68.67
N LYS A 510 2.27 16.55 -68.98
CA LYS A 510 2.59 17.11 -70.29
C LYS A 510 4.00 16.71 -70.77
N ASP A 511 5.00 16.81 -69.92
CA ASP A 511 6.40 16.54 -70.27
C ASP A 511 6.62 15.05 -70.51
N ILE A 512 6.03 14.20 -69.65
CA ILE A 512 6.07 12.73 -69.81
C ILE A 512 5.44 12.31 -71.14
N LEU A 513 4.31 12.91 -71.52
CA LEU A 513 3.63 12.60 -72.78
C LEU A 513 4.39 13.11 -74.01
N GLN A 514 5.07 14.25 -73.87
CA GLN A 514 5.89 14.79 -74.95
C GLN A 514 7.11 13.89 -75.25
N ASP A 515 7.69 13.28 -74.22
CA ASP A 515 8.84 12.40 -74.36
C ASP A 515 8.48 10.95 -74.75
N SER A 516 7.28 10.47 -74.38
CA SER A 516 6.90 9.06 -74.53
C SER A 516 6.15 8.72 -75.82
N VAL A 517 5.67 9.72 -76.56
CA VAL A 517 4.82 9.53 -77.75
C VAL A 517 5.43 10.25 -78.94
N ASP A 518 5.34 9.65 -80.13
CA ASP A 518 5.79 10.28 -81.37
C ASP A 518 4.82 11.39 -81.80
N TRP A 519 5.36 12.55 -82.21
CA TRP A 519 4.59 13.72 -82.63
C TRP A 519 4.87 14.09 -84.10
N PRO A 520 4.08 13.56 -85.06
CA PRO A 520 4.11 13.93 -86.47
C PRO A 520 3.91 15.43 -86.71
N LYS A 521 4.25 15.92 -87.92
CA LYS A 521 4.30 17.36 -88.29
C LYS A 521 3.00 18.15 -88.07
N ASP A 522 1.84 17.50 -88.01
CA ASP A 522 0.53 18.14 -87.78
C ASP A 522 -0.05 17.86 -86.38
N SER A 523 0.75 17.28 -85.48
CA SER A 523 0.30 16.94 -84.13
C SER A 523 0.45 18.12 -83.19
N LYS A 524 -0.54 18.31 -82.31
CA LYS A 524 -0.58 19.43 -81.35
C LYS A 524 -1.09 18.95 -80.01
N MET A 525 -0.53 19.48 -78.93
CA MET A 525 -0.96 19.19 -77.57
C MET A 525 -1.21 20.51 -76.84
N THR A 526 -2.36 20.64 -76.18
CA THR A 526 -2.73 21.83 -75.42
C THR A 526 -3.50 21.42 -74.16
N MET A 527 -3.20 22.07 -73.04
CA MET A 527 -3.82 21.80 -71.75
C MET A 527 -4.52 23.06 -71.25
N ASP A 528 -5.76 22.93 -70.79
CA ASP A 528 -6.48 23.96 -70.03
C ASP A 528 -6.48 23.59 -68.54
N ASP A 529 -5.61 24.26 -67.77
CA ASP A 529 -5.44 24.05 -66.33
C ASP A 529 -6.72 24.34 -65.53
N ARG A 530 -7.61 25.18 -66.05
CA ARG A 530 -8.86 25.57 -65.35
C ARG A 530 -9.90 24.44 -65.40
N THR A 531 -9.97 23.72 -66.51
CA THR A 531 -10.96 22.65 -66.70
C THR A 531 -10.36 21.25 -66.60
N GLY A 532 -9.04 21.14 -66.46
CA GLY A 532 -8.35 19.85 -66.55
C GLY A 532 -8.50 19.19 -67.92
N ALA A 533 -8.78 19.97 -68.97
CA ALA A 533 -9.01 19.45 -70.31
C ALA A 533 -7.68 19.36 -71.05
N PHE A 534 -7.35 18.17 -71.49
CA PHE A 534 -6.16 17.86 -72.26
C PHE A 534 -6.56 17.58 -73.71
N ILE A 535 -6.24 18.53 -74.58
CA ILE A 535 -6.62 18.50 -76.00
C ILE A 535 -5.41 18.02 -76.79
N VAL A 536 -5.53 16.86 -77.43
CA VAL A 536 -4.44 16.21 -78.16
C VAL A 536 -4.89 15.94 -79.59
N SER A 537 -4.13 16.48 -80.53
CA SER A 537 -4.23 16.22 -81.96
C SER A 537 -3.05 15.34 -82.36
N ASN A 538 -3.28 14.08 -82.75
CA ASN A 538 -2.24 13.15 -83.22
C ASN A 538 -2.89 12.05 -84.09
N ILE A 539 -2.09 11.17 -84.68
CA ILE A 539 -2.55 9.97 -85.39
C ILE A 539 -3.32 9.07 -84.41
N PRO A 540 -4.42 8.40 -84.85
CA PRO A 540 -5.23 7.53 -83.98
C PRO A 540 -4.42 6.51 -83.16
N SER A 541 -3.36 5.94 -83.74
CA SER A 541 -2.47 5.00 -83.06
C SER A 541 -1.76 5.60 -81.84
N ASN A 542 -1.28 6.85 -81.95
CA ASN A 542 -0.62 7.57 -80.86
C ASN A 542 -1.62 8.03 -79.80
N LEU A 543 -2.85 8.34 -80.18
CA LEU A 543 -3.92 8.71 -79.25
C LEU A 543 -4.30 7.56 -78.30
N GLU A 544 -4.23 6.31 -78.76
CA GLU A 544 -4.40 5.14 -77.87
C GLU A 544 -3.28 5.05 -76.82
N ILE A 545 -2.04 5.38 -77.18
CA ILE A 545 -0.90 5.38 -76.25
C ILE A 545 -1.08 6.49 -75.21
N VAL A 546 -1.46 7.69 -75.66
CA VAL A 546 -1.77 8.83 -74.79
C VAL A 546 -2.88 8.47 -73.80
N GLU A 547 -3.96 7.84 -74.26
CA GLU A 547 -5.07 7.41 -73.40
C GLU A 547 -4.64 6.42 -72.32
N ASN A 548 -3.84 5.41 -72.70
CA ASN A 548 -3.30 4.43 -71.76
C ASN A 548 -2.36 5.08 -70.72
N LEU A 549 -1.54 6.04 -71.13
CA LEU A 549 -0.65 6.77 -70.22
C LEU A 549 -1.45 7.66 -69.27
N LEU A 550 -2.42 8.42 -69.79
CA LEU A 550 -3.30 9.26 -68.97
C LEU A 550 -4.08 8.44 -67.94
N TYR A 551 -4.60 7.26 -68.32
CA TYR A 551 -5.29 6.39 -67.38
C TYR A 551 -4.42 5.94 -66.20
N ASN A 552 -3.12 5.77 -66.41
CA ASN A 552 -2.18 5.36 -65.37
C ASN A 552 -1.67 6.54 -64.54
N LEU A 553 -1.53 7.72 -65.15
CA LEU A 553 -1.02 8.93 -64.51
C LEU A 553 -2.09 9.71 -63.75
N ASP A 554 -3.36 9.68 -64.19
CA ASP A 554 -4.49 10.30 -63.49
C ASP A 554 -4.92 9.42 -62.30
N VAL A 555 -4.18 9.56 -61.20
CA VAL A 555 -4.41 8.88 -59.92
C VAL A 555 -4.50 9.90 -58.80
N THR A 556 -5.41 9.66 -57.85
CA THR A 556 -5.59 10.54 -56.70
C THR A 556 -4.31 10.61 -55.87
N PRO A 557 -3.74 11.81 -55.64
CA PRO A 557 -2.52 11.94 -54.84
C PRO A 557 -2.81 11.61 -53.37
N THR A 558 -1.89 10.94 -52.71
CA THR A 558 -1.99 10.63 -51.29
C THR A 558 -1.66 11.86 -50.45
N GLN A 559 -2.49 12.16 -49.46
CA GLN A 559 -2.22 13.19 -48.45
C GLN A 559 -1.57 12.55 -47.23
N ILE A 560 -0.53 13.20 -46.72
CA ILE A 560 0.23 12.77 -45.54
C ILE A 560 0.14 13.87 -44.50
N SER A 561 -0.30 13.51 -43.30
CA SER A 561 -0.26 14.38 -42.13
C SER A 561 0.98 14.05 -41.31
N VAL A 562 1.91 14.99 -41.20
CA VAL A 562 3.13 14.88 -40.41
C VAL A 562 2.96 15.68 -39.12
N GLU A 563 3.13 15.02 -37.97
CA GLU A 563 3.09 15.63 -36.65
C GLU A 563 4.46 15.43 -35.97
N ALA A 564 5.10 16.51 -35.53
CA ALA A 564 6.30 16.43 -34.70
C ALA A 564 5.94 16.79 -33.27
N ARG A 565 6.36 15.96 -32.29
CA ARG A 565 6.12 16.21 -30.85
C ARG A 565 7.44 16.46 -30.14
N PHE A 566 7.62 17.66 -29.62
CA PHE A 566 8.76 18.05 -28.79
C PHE A 566 8.40 17.87 -27.31
N LEU A 567 9.20 17.06 -26.62
CA LEU A 567 9.06 16.82 -25.19
C LEU A 567 10.33 17.31 -24.48
N GLU A 568 10.18 18.31 -23.61
CA GLU A 568 11.27 18.75 -22.74
C GLU A 568 10.95 18.37 -21.29
N ILE A 569 11.84 17.61 -20.66
CA ILE A 569 11.73 17.23 -19.25
C ILE A 569 12.90 17.88 -18.51
N LYS A 570 12.60 18.87 -17.67
CA LYS A 570 13.58 19.46 -16.77
C LYS A 570 13.28 19.01 -15.33
N VAL A 571 14.19 18.20 -14.79
CA VAL A 571 14.16 17.76 -13.38
C VAL A 571 15.21 18.55 -12.63
N THR A 572 14.80 19.25 -11.59
CA THR A 572 15.69 19.97 -10.67
C THR A 572 15.40 19.49 -9.26
N ASP A 573 16.41 18.92 -8.61
CA ASP A 573 16.36 18.50 -7.21
C ASP A 573 17.50 19.23 -6.49
N THR A 574 17.17 19.96 -5.43
CA THR A 574 18.11 20.80 -4.70
C THR A 574 17.88 20.59 -3.22
N ASP A 575 18.89 20.04 -2.55
CA ASP A 575 18.91 19.83 -1.11
C ASP A 575 20.06 20.67 -0.52
N GLU A 576 19.74 21.58 0.40
CA GLU A 576 20.72 22.37 1.15
C GLU A 576 20.47 22.16 2.65
N LEU A 577 21.53 21.87 3.40
CA LEU A 577 21.53 21.81 4.86
C LEU A 577 22.84 22.39 5.37
N GLY A 578 22.75 23.39 6.24
CA GLY A 578 23.92 24.06 6.78
C GLY A 578 23.72 24.56 8.20
N PHE A 579 24.83 24.63 8.94
CA PHE A 579 24.85 25.08 10.32
C PHE A 579 25.95 26.12 10.51
N GLU A 580 25.56 27.37 10.71
CA GLU A 580 26.46 28.46 11.05
C GLU A 580 26.44 28.71 12.54
N TRP A 581 27.59 29.09 13.09
CA TRP A 581 27.65 29.55 14.48
C TRP A 581 28.76 30.57 14.66
N LYS A 582 28.51 31.55 15.53
CA LYS A 582 29.40 32.67 15.86
C LYS A 582 29.42 32.90 17.36
N LEU A 583 30.61 33.18 17.88
CA LEU A 583 30.81 33.78 19.20
C LEU A 583 31.27 35.23 18.99
N ASN A 584 30.89 36.14 19.89
CA ASN A 584 31.32 37.55 19.82
C ASN A 584 32.40 37.91 20.87
N SER A 585 32.78 36.97 21.73
CA SER A 585 33.78 37.18 22.76
C SER A 585 34.51 35.89 23.08
N ASP A 586 35.76 36.01 23.51
CA ASP A 586 36.59 34.87 23.88
C ASP A 586 35.91 34.07 25.02
N PHE A 587 35.74 32.77 24.82
CA PHE A 587 35.22 31.85 25.81
C PHE A 587 36.34 31.03 26.42
N GLY A 588 36.80 31.41 27.61
CA GLY A 588 37.85 30.70 28.35
C GLY A 588 37.29 29.46 29.09
N LEU A 589 37.88 28.29 28.85
CA LEU A 589 37.58 27.05 29.59
C LEU A 589 38.39 26.95 30.90
N SER A 590 39.52 27.66 30.99
CA SER A 590 40.36 27.76 32.18
C SER A 590 41.15 29.07 32.17
N GLN A 591 41.11 29.83 33.26
CA GLN A 591 41.94 31.01 33.48
C GLN A 591 43.10 30.65 34.40
N ASN A 592 44.33 30.81 33.92
CA ASN A 592 45.52 30.83 34.77
C ASN A 592 45.91 32.31 35.00
N ASN A 593 45.81 32.78 36.24
CA ASN A 593 45.98 34.21 36.58
C ASN A 593 47.42 34.74 36.42
N GLU A 594 48.42 33.88 36.16
CA GLU A 594 49.83 34.30 36.13
C GLU A 594 50.40 34.53 34.73
N LYS A 595 49.75 34.03 33.68
CA LYS A 595 50.10 34.32 32.28
C LYS A 595 48.79 34.37 31.52
N GLN A 596 48.48 35.50 30.87
CA GLN A 596 47.25 35.78 30.12
C GLN A 596 47.03 34.85 28.89
N ASN A 597 47.25 33.55 29.03
CA ASN A 597 46.94 32.53 28.04
C ASN A 597 45.58 31.93 28.39
N ILE A 598 44.55 32.42 27.71
CA ILE A 598 43.20 31.88 27.78
C ILE A 598 43.17 30.60 26.93
N HIS A 599 43.06 29.42 27.56
CA HIS A 599 42.72 28.20 26.83
C HIS A 599 41.21 28.19 26.62
N GLY A 600 40.77 28.46 25.40
CA GLY A 600 39.38 28.74 25.09
C GLY A 600 39.12 28.92 23.60
N PHE A 601 37.87 29.21 23.25
CA PHE A 601 37.48 29.57 21.88
C PHE A 601 37.59 31.09 21.72
N ALA A 602 38.31 31.56 20.70
CA ALA A 602 38.45 32.97 20.40
C ALA A 602 37.12 33.59 19.93
N SER A 603 36.99 34.91 20.07
CA SER A 603 35.87 35.77 19.65
C SER A 603 35.56 35.76 18.16
N SER A 604 36.40 35.17 17.32
CA SER A 604 36.14 34.94 15.89
C SER A 604 35.98 33.45 15.56
N SER A 605 35.84 32.59 16.56
CA SER A 605 35.61 31.16 16.36
C SER A 605 34.17 30.97 15.91
N GLY A 606 34.01 30.51 14.67
CA GLY A 606 32.73 30.28 14.04
C GLY A 606 32.90 29.66 12.67
N VAL A 607 31.81 29.10 12.15
CA VAL A 607 31.74 28.63 10.75
C VAL A 607 30.72 29.52 10.05
N ASP A 608 31.21 30.30 9.09
CA ASP A 608 30.41 31.20 8.27
C ASP A 608 30.22 30.59 6.89
N PHE A 609 28.98 30.29 6.51
CA PHE A 609 28.63 29.89 5.16
C PHE A 609 28.14 31.11 4.39
N SER A 610 29.03 31.74 3.61
CA SER A 610 28.67 32.97 2.88
C SER A 610 27.54 32.78 1.86
N ASP A 611 27.36 31.59 1.29
CA ASP A 611 26.43 31.37 0.15
C ASP A 611 25.54 30.13 0.30
N PHE A 612 24.44 30.24 1.04
CA PHE A 612 23.26 29.41 0.73
C PHE A 612 22.52 30.07 -0.43
N SER A 613 22.30 29.35 -1.52
CA SER A 613 21.72 29.93 -2.74
C SER A 613 20.25 30.36 -2.54
N ASN A 614 19.57 29.77 -1.54
CA ASN A 614 18.17 30.01 -1.22
C ASN A 614 17.96 30.45 0.24
N LYS A 615 18.73 31.44 0.73
CA LYS A 615 18.58 31.98 2.11
C LYS A 615 17.16 32.46 2.41
N ASP A 616 16.44 33.01 1.43
CA ASP A 616 15.11 33.59 1.66
C ASP A 616 13.95 32.57 1.60
N TYR A 617 14.18 31.39 1.01
CA TYR A 617 13.14 30.40 0.70
C TYR A 617 13.26 29.08 1.50
N GLY A 618 14.16 29.01 2.49
CA GLY A 618 14.41 27.85 3.35
C GLY A 618 13.93 27.99 4.79
N PHE A 619 13.95 26.89 5.53
CA PHE A 619 13.79 26.90 6.98
C PHE A 619 15.06 27.44 7.63
N ASN A 620 14.94 28.61 8.24
CA ASN A 620 16.03 29.28 8.95
C ASN A 620 15.70 29.37 10.44
N LEU A 621 16.42 28.61 11.26
CA LEU A 621 16.32 28.70 12.72
C LEU A 621 17.53 29.43 13.27
N THR A 622 17.31 30.63 13.80
CA THR A 622 18.34 31.40 14.50
C THR A 622 18.16 31.28 16.01
N TYR A 623 19.19 30.81 16.69
CA TYR A 623 19.28 30.74 18.14
C TYR A 623 20.39 31.68 18.62
N GLN A 624 20.02 32.73 19.37
CA GLN A 624 20.96 33.77 19.78
C GLN A 624 20.84 34.11 21.27
N GLY A 625 21.99 34.27 21.92
CA GLY A 625 22.12 34.78 23.28
C GLY A 625 22.85 36.11 23.27
N ILE A 626 22.09 37.22 23.20
CA ILE A 626 22.65 38.59 23.12
C ILE A 626 22.94 39.23 24.49
N LEU A 627 22.36 38.70 25.57
CA LEU A 627 22.58 39.17 26.94
C LEU A 627 23.56 38.28 27.74
N SER A 628 24.05 37.20 27.14
CA SER A 628 25.06 36.33 27.76
C SER A 628 26.47 36.82 27.45
N HIS A 629 27.40 36.65 28.38
CA HIS A 629 28.83 36.72 28.12
C HIS A 629 29.39 35.29 28.22
N PRO A 630 29.81 34.66 27.11
CA PRO A 630 29.89 35.20 25.75
C PRO A 630 28.55 35.30 25.03
N GLN A 631 28.44 36.23 24.09
CA GLN A 631 27.32 36.28 23.16
C GLN A 631 27.52 35.19 22.11
N PHE A 632 26.46 34.45 21.79
CA PHE A 632 26.50 33.41 20.76
C PHE A 632 25.33 33.58 19.79
N GLN A 633 25.56 33.19 18.55
CA GLN A 633 24.54 33.09 17.51
C GLN A 633 24.75 31.77 16.76
N ALA A 634 23.70 30.99 16.57
CA ALA A 634 23.69 29.79 15.75
C ALA A 634 22.55 29.87 14.75
N VAL A 635 22.80 29.54 13.49
CA VAL A 635 21.81 29.54 12.41
C VAL A 635 21.81 28.17 11.76
N LEU A 636 20.66 27.49 11.78
CA LEU A 636 20.42 26.28 11.00
C LEU A 636 19.63 26.67 9.74
N HIS A 637 20.20 26.37 8.57
CA HIS A 637 19.54 26.51 7.27
C HIS A 637 19.21 25.13 6.74
N ALA A 638 17.97 24.93 6.30
CA ALA A 638 17.55 23.73 5.59
C ALA A 638 16.60 24.10 4.45
N PHE A 639 16.89 23.61 3.25
CA PHE A 639 16.08 23.83 2.05
C PHE A 639 16.03 22.57 1.20
N LYS A 640 14.83 22.26 0.68
CA LYS A 640 14.61 21.16 -0.25
C LYS A 640 13.64 21.60 -1.33
N GLN A 641 14.09 21.61 -2.57
CA GLN A 641 13.29 21.97 -3.74
C GLN A 641 13.30 20.84 -4.75
N LYS A 642 12.11 20.43 -5.18
CA LYS A 642 11.90 19.48 -6.27
C LYS A 642 11.02 20.12 -7.33
N GLN A 643 11.56 20.32 -8.52
CA GLN A 643 10.85 20.91 -9.66
C GLN A 643 10.89 19.96 -10.85
N ASN A 644 9.72 19.68 -11.40
CA ASN A 644 9.54 18.88 -12.61
C ASN A 644 8.78 19.72 -13.63
N VAL A 645 9.45 20.17 -14.70
CA VAL A 645 8.81 20.88 -15.81
C VAL A 645 8.69 19.92 -16.99
N LYS A 646 7.50 19.86 -17.58
CA LYS A 646 7.21 19.10 -18.79
C LYS A 646 6.66 20.05 -19.85
N THR A 647 7.47 20.38 -20.85
CA THR A 647 7.03 21.16 -22.01
C THR A 647 6.62 20.19 -23.11
N LEU A 648 5.47 20.43 -23.73
CA LEU A 648 4.98 19.65 -24.87
C LEU A 648 4.57 20.60 -25.99
N SER A 649 5.24 20.50 -27.14
CA SER A 649 4.84 21.19 -28.37
C SER A 649 4.56 20.15 -29.44
N ALA A 650 3.48 20.31 -30.20
CA ALA A 650 3.06 19.33 -31.21
C ALA A 650 2.65 20.01 -32.54
N PRO A 651 3.59 20.61 -33.30
CA PRO A 651 3.29 21.09 -34.65
C PRO A 651 2.80 19.97 -35.56
N ARG A 652 1.77 20.27 -36.35
CA ARG A 652 1.18 19.37 -37.34
C ARG A 652 1.06 20.08 -38.69
N ILE A 653 1.48 19.40 -39.75
CA ILE A 653 1.36 19.87 -41.13
C ILE A 653 0.79 18.75 -42.00
N THR A 654 -0.08 19.09 -42.95
CA THR A 654 -0.59 18.14 -43.95
C THR A 654 -0.06 18.53 -45.31
N THR A 655 0.55 17.59 -46.03
CA THR A 655 1.14 17.79 -47.35
C THR A 655 0.71 16.67 -48.31
N LEU A 656 0.82 16.90 -49.61
CA LEU A 656 0.69 15.85 -50.61
C LEU A 656 1.98 15.02 -50.67
N ASN A 657 1.87 13.77 -51.08
CA ASN A 657 3.02 12.90 -51.27
C ASN A 657 4.02 13.51 -52.26
N ASN A 658 5.32 13.42 -51.94
CA ASN A 658 6.42 14.04 -52.67
C ASN A 658 6.37 15.58 -52.78
N GLN A 659 5.57 16.28 -51.97
CA GLN A 659 5.58 17.75 -51.91
C GLN A 659 6.20 18.27 -50.62
N ALA A 660 7.18 19.17 -50.76
CA ALA A 660 7.79 19.87 -49.65
C ALA A 660 6.79 20.83 -49.00
N ALA A 661 6.72 20.81 -47.67
CA ALA A 661 5.88 21.68 -46.88
C ALA A 661 6.63 22.12 -45.61
N THR A 662 6.52 23.40 -45.28
CA THR A 662 7.28 24.03 -44.18
C THR A 662 6.30 24.59 -43.15
N ILE A 663 6.59 24.37 -41.86
CA ILE A 663 5.86 24.94 -40.73
C ILE A 663 6.85 25.55 -39.75
N GLU A 664 6.63 26.81 -39.39
CA GLU A 664 7.36 27.54 -38.35
C GLU A 664 6.38 27.86 -37.22
N VAL A 665 6.73 27.50 -35.98
CA VAL A 665 5.88 27.63 -34.78
C VAL A 665 6.58 28.44 -33.70
#